data_AF-A0A7V3DG76-F1
#
_entry.id   AF-A0A7V3DG76-F1
#
_cell.length_a   1.000
_cell.length_b   1.000
_cell.length_c   1.000
_cell.angle_alpha   90.00
_cell.angle_beta   90.00
_cell.angle_gamma   90.00
#
_symmetry.space_group_name_H-M   'P 1'
#
loop_
_entity.id
_entity.type
_entity.pdbx_description
1 polymer ?
#
loop_
_entity_poly.entity_id
_entity_poly.type
_entity_poly.pdbx_seq_one_letter_code
_entity_poly.pdbx_strand_id
1 'polypeptide(L)'
;MDMGGIGLVCMMACAAGAEAWWNPEWTFRQRVSLASAELSEDLVDFPVTLLLDEGLFAFSRAQADGRDLRVVASDGSLLDFEMDQWSSDSAVLHVFVPKIAAGVPGQYFDLYYGNPNAVALPPASRWDSRYRMVMHLNGNLDDAARGGVAAAAEGNVTIGDVARFQGDPGFLQVAPEKIAGLGEQITVAVRFRVDGGPGVQTIASGKRFHAPQDWFNFGLKTPRIVHTNAVSRDRQAPELNPEGLSMGAWHSAIVVYDARNNTRTICIDGTVLQRDSALPGPLEIQEMRIGRGVLHFDSWQFTGAMDEVRLSDTARSDAWIRAEAACLAGGINRFLAVGAPEEFGKPKPAPPPFDLVAPPDGMVSRARKAIAVQWRPSVGATAYAICLYDAPDAPAPFAVVEAGAKTEGAIPLELVNGKTFYWSVTARSETGESHAKERRKMTFYNWNAPIAKPEQAVRPALQPVRGAWGELRGYLRKRIDKSIQRYFLETPESSPAILQVLRDRDRLPVRDPLVPWAGEFAGKYLTGGELVWRVTHDALLRATLDTFVRDLIACQEPDGYLGPFPASSRLTGGNWDVWGHYHCMLGLILHYENTAYEPALETCRRAADLLFETFGPGGPTLTCDGAGGQMNMAVCHAAMLLYEKTGVPRYLELAKYIVHDAWNEEGAGKYLDSALAGVPMHEFPQHRWEALHDYQALPELYWLTGDEKYRQAFEHIFKTGLAGDRHNTGGVTSGEGFCGSPYNLGAIETCCTVAWIAMAVDVLRMTGDSRVADEIEWSTLNSALGAVPYSGRVCAYNVPMDGTRVFGVELPWQSPKAGPDLNCCAVNAYRPMGMLAEWALMDGPEGLALNFYGPSDLRATLPSGNFIVLSQDTNYPVGNRVEIHVRMNRGESFPLRLRIPEWSKQTKVRVAGQELDAVAGAYLRIERAWQDGDRIEIAFDFSPRFWKGEQECANKTSIYRGPLLYAYDARYNELNPDDLPVMDWNSVQFEDIEWNGPIEPWALAVLKDKNGSTYRVCDFSSAGQTGNHYRSWLP
;
A
#
# COMPACT_ATOMS: atom_id res chain seq x y z
N MET A 1 102.11 -1.56 7.50
CA MET A 1 101.29 -2.74 7.80
C MET A 1 100.10 -2.25 8.59
N ASP A 2 98.98 -2.17 7.89
CA ASP A 2 97.66 -2.66 8.26
C ASP A 2 96.95 -2.33 9.57
N MET A 3 95.69 -1.90 9.34
CA MET A 3 94.47 -1.97 10.15
C MET A 3 94.43 -1.13 11.43
N GLY A 4 93.43 -0.28 11.68
CA GLY A 4 92.08 -0.16 11.15
C GLY A 4 91.23 0.39 12.28
N GLY A 5 91.15 1.72 12.39
CA GLY A 5 90.41 2.40 13.44
C GLY A 5 88.92 2.44 13.13
N ILE A 6 88.10 1.76 13.92
CA ILE A 6 86.64 1.91 13.91
C ILE A 6 86.31 3.00 14.94
N GLY A 7 86.04 4.19 14.42
CA GLY A 7 85.45 5.30 15.16
C GLY A 7 83.94 5.14 15.25
N LEU A 8 83.44 5.28 16.47
CA LEU A 8 82.03 5.40 16.86
C LEU A 8 81.31 6.45 15.98
N VAL A 9 80.18 6.10 15.37
CA VAL A 9 79.13 7.08 15.05
C VAL A 9 77.82 6.56 15.62
N CYS A 10 77.46 7.15 16.76
CA CYS A 10 76.14 7.09 17.35
C CYS A 10 75.19 7.82 16.40
N MET A 11 74.37 7.10 15.61
CA MET A 11 73.26 7.74 14.89
C MET A 11 72.17 8.07 15.90
N MET A 12 72.05 9.37 16.20
CA MET A 12 70.84 9.95 16.75
C MET A 12 69.69 9.63 15.79
N ALA A 13 68.70 8.86 16.27
CA ALA A 13 67.39 8.82 15.65
C ALA A 13 66.75 10.21 15.85
N CYS A 14 66.86 11.07 14.83
CA CYS A 14 65.94 12.19 14.71
C CYS A 14 64.55 11.58 14.52
N ALA A 15 63.61 11.90 15.42
CA ALA A 15 62.20 11.68 15.18
C ALA A 15 61.83 12.43 13.89
N ALA A 16 61.67 11.68 12.81
CA ALA A 16 61.21 12.23 11.55
C ALA A 16 59.77 12.71 11.78
N GLY A 17 59.47 13.97 11.45
CA GLY A 17 58.12 14.50 11.58
C GLY A 17 57.13 13.67 10.74
N ALA A 18 55.85 13.72 11.10
CA ALA A 18 54.72 12.95 10.54
C ALA A 18 54.46 13.11 9.01
N GLU A 19 55.39 13.68 8.24
CA GLU A 19 55.33 13.76 6.77
C GLU A 19 56.61 13.28 6.06
N ALA A 20 57.69 13.02 6.81
CA ALA A 20 58.97 12.61 6.24
C ALA A 20 58.86 11.26 5.52
N TRP A 21 59.59 11.12 4.41
CA TRP A 21 59.67 9.86 3.68
C TRP A 21 60.44 8.82 4.49
N TRP A 22 59.84 7.66 4.75
CA TRP A 22 60.41 6.64 5.65
C TRP A 22 61.75 6.09 5.15
N ASN A 23 61.80 5.66 3.88
CA ASN A 23 63.02 5.18 3.25
C ASN A 23 63.01 5.51 1.75
N PRO A 24 63.99 6.29 1.23
CA PRO A 24 64.02 6.68 -0.18
C PRO A 24 64.24 5.52 -1.16
N GLU A 25 64.68 4.34 -0.69
CA GLU A 25 64.78 3.13 -1.53
C GLU A 25 63.40 2.55 -1.91
N TRP A 26 62.36 2.91 -1.17
CA TRP A 26 60.96 2.66 -1.54
C TRP A 26 60.43 3.91 -2.23
N THR A 27 60.40 3.89 -3.57
CA THR A 27 60.17 5.09 -4.38
C THR A 27 58.71 5.55 -4.37
N PHE A 28 57.78 4.72 -3.89
CA PHE A 28 56.37 5.06 -3.80
C PHE A 28 55.83 4.89 -2.38
N ARG A 29 54.91 5.78 -1.97
CA ARG A 29 54.08 5.58 -0.78
C ARG A 29 52.62 5.91 -1.05
N GLN A 30 51.71 5.26 -0.34
CA GLN A 30 50.28 5.59 -0.32
C GLN A 30 49.78 5.67 1.10
N ARG A 31 49.18 6.81 1.44
CA ARG A 31 48.59 7.03 2.76
C ARG A 31 47.26 6.30 2.89
N VAL A 32 47.07 5.56 3.97
CA VAL A 32 45.80 4.94 4.34
C VAL A 32 45.23 5.65 5.55
N SER A 33 44.19 6.45 5.35
CA SER A 33 43.51 7.19 6.42
C SER A 33 42.40 6.36 7.04
N LEU A 34 42.31 6.36 8.36
CA LEU A 34 41.34 5.57 9.12
C LEU A 34 40.14 6.42 9.55
N ALA A 35 38.94 5.87 9.44
CA ALA A 35 37.68 6.47 9.89
C ALA A 35 37.53 6.44 11.42
N SER A 36 38.48 7.07 12.12
CA SER A 36 38.65 7.02 13.57
C SER A 36 37.84 8.07 14.34
N ALA A 37 37.33 9.09 13.65
CA ALA A 37 36.62 10.21 14.28
C ALA A 37 35.29 9.80 14.96
N GLU A 38 34.67 8.71 14.50
CA GLU A 38 33.38 8.22 15.01
C GLU A 38 33.50 7.07 16.01
N LEU A 39 34.73 6.63 16.29
CA LEU A 39 34.97 5.60 17.30
C LEU A 39 34.62 6.16 18.69
N SER A 40 33.78 5.44 19.42
CA SER A 40 33.40 5.77 20.79
C SER A 40 34.44 5.30 21.83
N GLU A 41 35.38 4.44 21.45
CA GLU A 41 36.47 3.96 22.30
C GLU A 41 37.71 3.57 21.48
N ASP A 42 38.86 3.50 22.14
CA ASP A 42 40.11 3.09 21.50
C ASP A 42 40.04 1.62 21.06
N LEU A 43 40.42 1.34 19.81
CA LEU A 43 40.62 -0.04 19.34
C LEU A 43 42.08 -0.42 19.56
N VAL A 44 42.34 -1.48 20.33
CA VAL A 44 43.69 -1.96 20.69
C VAL A 44 43.98 -3.29 20.00
N ASP A 45 45.13 -3.43 19.36
CA ASP A 45 45.52 -4.62 18.58
C ASP A 45 44.48 -4.99 17.49
N PHE A 46 44.03 -3.97 16.75
CA PHE A 46 42.94 -4.11 15.78
C PHE A 46 43.45 -4.46 14.38
N PRO A 47 42.96 -5.54 13.75
CA PRO A 47 43.30 -5.89 12.37
C PRO A 47 42.48 -5.06 11.38
N VAL A 48 43.11 -4.09 10.73
CA VAL A 48 42.50 -3.29 9.66
C VAL A 48 42.61 -4.07 8.35
N THR A 49 41.49 -4.51 7.80
CA THR A 49 41.45 -5.13 6.46
C THR A 49 41.51 -4.04 5.39
N LEU A 50 42.45 -4.19 4.45
CA LEU A 50 42.69 -3.30 3.33
C LEU A 50 42.49 -4.07 2.02
N LEU A 51 41.54 -3.60 1.21
CA LEU A 51 41.26 -4.12 -0.12
C LEU A 51 41.88 -3.20 -1.18
N LEU A 52 42.75 -3.75 -2.01
CA LEU A 52 43.43 -3.03 -3.08
C LEU A 52 43.00 -3.60 -4.44
N ASP A 53 42.73 -2.72 -5.41
CA ASP A 53 42.50 -3.04 -6.82
C ASP A 53 43.31 -2.07 -7.71
N GLU A 54 43.38 -2.30 -9.03
CA GLU A 54 44.13 -1.42 -9.96
C GLU A 54 43.69 0.05 -9.93
N GLY A 55 42.47 0.34 -9.44
CA GLY A 55 41.98 1.70 -9.24
C GLY A 55 42.54 2.36 -7.99
N LEU A 56 42.93 1.59 -6.97
CA LEU A 56 43.42 2.08 -5.68
C LEU A 56 44.92 1.93 -5.48
N PHE A 57 45.56 0.94 -6.12
CA PHE A 57 46.97 0.62 -5.94
C PHE A 57 47.65 0.33 -7.28
N ALA A 58 48.84 0.88 -7.47
CA ALA A 58 49.59 0.71 -8.71
C ALA A 58 50.44 -0.57 -8.67
N PHE A 59 49.81 -1.74 -8.85
CA PHE A 59 50.47 -3.05 -8.81
C PHE A 59 51.68 -3.17 -9.74
N SER A 60 51.63 -2.51 -10.91
CA SER A 60 52.75 -2.44 -11.87
C SER A 60 54.04 -1.81 -11.31
N ARG A 61 53.97 -1.13 -10.16
CA ARG A 61 55.09 -0.46 -9.49
C ARG A 61 55.59 -1.21 -8.27
N ALA A 62 54.91 -2.26 -7.82
CA ALA A 62 55.35 -3.15 -6.76
C ALA A 62 56.00 -4.41 -7.37
N GLN A 63 56.68 -5.21 -6.55
CA GLN A 63 57.13 -6.53 -7.01
C GLN A 63 55.94 -7.46 -7.25
N ALA A 64 56.10 -8.43 -8.16
CA ALA A 64 55.01 -9.29 -8.64
C ALA A 64 54.30 -10.11 -7.55
N ASP A 65 54.96 -10.35 -6.42
CA ASP A 65 54.43 -11.06 -5.25
C ASP A 65 54.32 -10.18 -4.00
N GLY A 66 54.39 -8.85 -4.16
CA GLY A 66 54.23 -7.88 -3.07
C GLY A 66 55.35 -7.89 -2.03
N ARG A 67 56.47 -8.60 -2.25
CA ARG A 67 57.53 -8.78 -1.23
C ARG A 67 58.21 -7.48 -0.79
N ASP A 68 58.13 -6.44 -1.61
CA ASP A 68 58.61 -5.10 -1.30
C ASP A 68 57.65 -4.27 -0.46
N LEU A 69 56.44 -4.74 -0.15
CA LEU A 69 55.51 -3.96 0.65
C LEU A 69 56.02 -3.75 2.09
N ARG A 70 55.93 -2.51 2.58
CA ARG A 70 56.14 -2.14 3.99
C ARG A 70 55.00 -1.26 4.46
N VAL A 71 54.50 -1.52 5.66
CA VAL A 71 53.47 -0.68 6.28
C VAL A 71 54.12 0.12 7.40
N VAL A 72 53.99 1.44 7.36
CA VAL A 72 54.69 2.36 8.26
C VAL A 72 53.64 3.21 8.99
N ALA A 73 53.64 3.17 10.31
CA ALA A 73 52.77 4.00 11.14
C ALA A 73 53.15 5.49 11.03
N SER A 74 52.24 6.37 11.47
CA SER A 74 52.46 7.82 11.48
C SER A 74 53.67 8.30 12.30
N ASP A 75 54.17 7.49 13.23
CA ASP A 75 55.38 7.76 14.01
C ASP A 75 56.68 7.22 13.37
N GLY A 76 56.57 6.61 12.17
CA GLY A 76 57.68 6.03 11.43
C GLY A 76 58.02 4.57 11.79
N SER A 77 57.31 3.95 12.73
CA SER A 77 57.50 2.54 13.07
C SER A 77 56.90 1.60 12.01
N LEU A 78 57.48 0.41 11.85
CA LEU A 78 56.93 -0.62 10.96
C LEU A 78 55.75 -1.31 11.64
N LEU A 79 54.63 -1.43 10.91
CA LEU A 79 53.49 -2.24 11.30
C LEU A 79 53.58 -3.62 10.66
N ASP A 80 53.25 -4.64 11.45
CA ASP A 80 53.10 -6.00 10.94
C ASP A 80 51.78 -6.09 10.15
N PHE A 81 51.78 -6.93 9.12
CA PHE A 81 50.60 -7.22 8.33
C PHE A 81 50.61 -8.68 7.87
N GLU A 82 49.42 -9.22 7.66
CA GLU A 82 49.22 -10.47 6.95
C GLU A 82 48.78 -10.16 5.52
N MET A 83 49.37 -10.87 4.55
CA MET A 83 48.95 -10.82 3.15
C MET A 83 48.11 -12.05 2.85
N ASP A 84 46.80 -11.87 2.86
CA ASP A 84 45.83 -12.94 2.58
C ASP A 84 45.82 -13.28 1.08
N GLN A 85 45.74 -12.25 0.22
CA GLN A 85 45.71 -12.43 -1.23
C GLN A 85 46.59 -11.38 -1.93
N TRP A 86 47.28 -11.80 -3.00
CA TRP A 86 48.02 -10.93 -3.89
C TRP A 86 48.00 -11.46 -5.32
N SER A 87 47.56 -10.62 -6.26
CA SER A 87 47.59 -10.86 -7.71
C SER A 87 48.23 -9.66 -8.44
N SER A 88 48.22 -9.69 -9.77
CA SER A 88 48.70 -8.56 -10.59
C SER A 88 47.81 -7.33 -10.53
N ASP A 89 46.59 -7.46 -10.02
CA ASP A 89 45.51 -6.47 -10.11
C ASP A 89 44.72 -6.29 -8.80
N SER A 90 44.95 -7.12 -7.78
CA SER A 90 44.26 -7.04 -6.49
C SER A 90 45.10 -7.56 -5.32
N ALA A 91 44.81 -7.07 -4.12
CA ALA A 91 45.38 -7.60 -2.88
C ALA A 91 44.45 -7.41 -1.68
N VAL A 92 44.52 -8.35 -0.73
CA VAL A 92 43.86 -8.29 0.57
C VAL A 92 44.93 -8.35 1.65
N LEU A 93 45.00 -7.30 2.48
CA LEU A 93 45.98 -7.17 3.55
C LEU A 93 45.27 -6.97 4.89
N HIS A 94 45.71 -7.64 5.94
CA HIS A 94 45.29 -7.37 7.31
C HIS A 94 46.43 -6.68 8.06
N VAL A 95 46.32 -5.36 8.24
CA VAL A 95 47.32 -4.55 8.93
C VAL A 95 47.02 -4.54 10.42
N PHE A 96 47.97 -4.97 11.25
CA PHE A 96 47.80 -5.02 12.70
C PHE A 96 48.17 -3.67 13.31
N VAL A 97 47.15 -2.86 13.63
CA VAL A 97 47.33 -1.53 14.22
C VAL A 97 47.29 -1.65 15.75
N PRO A 98 48.38 -1.35 16.48
CA PRO A 98 48.43 -1.52 17.93
C PRO A 98 47.38 -0.69 18.67
N LYS A 99 47.08 0.50 18.14
CA LYS A 99 46.06 1.39 18.70
C LYS A 99 45.47 2.31 17.64
N ILE A 100 44.14 2.36 17.58
CA ILE A 100 43.37 3.39 16.87
C ILE A 100 42.61 4.19 17.93
N ALA A 101 43.02 5.43 18.15
CA ALA A 101 42.46 6.28 19.20
C ALA A 101 41.04 6.77 18.86
N ALA A 102 40.11 6.71 19.80
CA ALA A 102 38.77 7.24 19.61
C ALA A 102 38.76 8.76 19.50
N GLY A 103 37.92 9.30 18.61
CA GLY A 103 37.69 10.73 18.48
C GLY A 103 38.90 11.55 18.00
N VAL A 104 40.00 10.90 17.62
CA VAL A 104 41.18 11.56 17.04
C VAL A 104 41.10 11.45 15.52
N PRO A 105 40.69 12.50 14.80
CA PRO A 105 40.61 12.47 13.34
C PRO A 105 42.01 12.40 12.71
N GLY A 106 42.08 11.92 11.47
CA GLY A 106 43.30 11.96 10.69
C GLY A 106 44.37 10.95 11.10
N GLN A 107 44.01 9.89 11.82
CA GLN A 107 44.93 8.76 12.02
C GLN A 107 45.16 8.01 10.71
N TYR A 108 46.41 7.63 10.44
CA TYR A 108 46.79 6.96 9.20
C TYR A 108 48.03 6.07 9.41
N PHE A 109 48.26 5.21 8.42
CA PHE A 109 49.54 4.56 8.15
C PHE A 109 49.86 4.68 6.66
N ASP A 110 51.13 4.54 6.27
CA ASP A 110 51.57 4.66 4.89
C ASP A 110 52.02 3.27 4.36
N LEU A 111 51.59 2.92 3.16
CA LEU A 111 52.06 1.76 2.40
C LEU A 111 53.24 2.18 1.54
N TYR A 112 54.43 1.59 1.75
CA TYR A 112 55.63 1.83 0.95
C TYR A 112 55.89 0.64 0.00
N TYR A 113 56.20 0.95 -1.26
CA TYR A 113 56.52 -0.03 -2.31
C TYR A 113 57.47 0.58 -3.38
N GLY A 114 57.84 -0.21 -4.40
CA GLY A 114 58.73 0.22 -5.48
C GLY A 114 60.21 -0.02 -5.22
N ASN A 115 60.55 -0.92 -4.29
CA ASN A 115 61.94 -1.30 -4.05
C ASN A 115 62.24 -2.63 -4.75
N PRO A 116 62.95 -2.65 -5.89
CA PRO A 116 63.24 -3.88 -6.64
C PRO A 116 64.21 -4.83 -5.91
N ASN A 117 64.93 -4.34 -4.89
CA ASN A 117 65.91 -5.12 -4.14
C ASN A 117 65.36 -5.61 -2.78
N ALA A 118 64.11 -5.27 -2.44
CA ALA A 118 63.53 -5.66 -1.17
C ALA A 118 63.28 -7.17 -1.10
N VAL A 119 63.55 -7.74 0.07
CA VAL A 119 63.29 -9.15 0.40
C VAL A 119 61.98 -9.24 1.15
N ALA A 120 61.25 -10.35 0.99
CA ALA A 120 60.02 -10.62 1.73
C ALA A 120 60.25 -10.54 3.25
N LEU A 121 59.30 -9.93 3.96
CA LEU A 121 59.27 -10.01 5.41
C LEU A 121 58.96 -11.46 5.84
N PRO A 122 59.53 -11.93 6.96
CA PRO A 122 59.09 -13.19 7.54
C PRO A 122 57.59 -13.09 7.87
N PRO A 123 56.81 -14.17 7.70
CA PRO A 123 55.39 -14.15 8.02
C PRO A 123 55.21 -13.79 9.51
N ALA A 124 54.51 -12.69 9.76
CA ALA A 124 54.17 -12.22 11.10
C ALA A 124 52.67 -12.48 11.33
N SER A 125 52.30 -13.64 11.86
CA SER A 125 50.96 -13.82 12.41
C SER A 125 50.93 -13.24 13.82
N ARG A 126 50.27 -12.08 13.97
CA ARG A 126 50.00 -11.41 15.26
C ARG A 126 48.51 -11.12 15.44
N TRP A 127 47.65 -12.00 14.96
CA TRP A 127 46.27 -12.01 15.45
C TRP A 127 46.31 -12.00 16.97
N ASP A 128 45.52 -11.12 17.58
CA ASP A 128 45.39 -11.04 19.04
C ASP A 128 45.19 -12.47 19.59
N SER A 129 45.92 -12.81 20.65
CA SER A 129 45.82 -14.09 21.37
C SER A 129 44.39 -14.53 21.70
N ARG A 130 43.42 -13.60 21.77
CA ARG A 130 41.99 -13.88 21.98
C ARG A 130 41.30 -14.51 20.76
N TYR A 131 41.84 -14.38 19.55
CA TYR A 131 41.37 -15.13 18.38
C TYR A 131 41.71 -16.61 18.57
N ARG A 132 40.67 -17.44 18.46
CA ARG A 132 40.73 -18.90 18.54
C ARG A 132 40.86 -19.54 17.17
N MET A 133 40.35 -18.87 16.14
CA MET A 133 40.37 -19.30 14.75
C MET A 133 40.12 -18.10 13.85
N VAL A 134 40.88 -17.99 12.76
CA VAL A 134 40.60 -17.11 11.62
C VAL A 134 40.74 -17.93 10.34
N MET A 135 39.65 -18.06 9.59
CA MET A 135 39.63 -18.72 8.28
C MET A 135 39.34 -17.69 7.19
N HIS A 136 40.29 -17.53 6.27
CA HIS A 136 40.14 -16.68 5.07
C HIS A 136 39.40 -17.36 3.92
N LEU A 137 39.10 -18.66 4.05
CA LEU A 137 38.32 -19.47 3.09
C LEU A 137 38.75 -19.33 1.62
N ASN A 138 40.03 -19.04 1.39
CA ASN A 138 40.66 -18.71 0.11
C ASN A 138 41.33 -19.95 -0.53
N GLY A 139 40.60 -21.05 -0.60
CA GLY A 139 41.07 -22.32 -1.19
C GLY A 139 41.56 -23.36 -0.18
N ASN A 140 41.64 -23.01 1.11
CA ASN A 140 41.96 -23.92 2.20
C ASN A 140 41.11 -23.62 3.46
N LEU A 141 41.29 -24.41 4.52
CA LEU A 141 40.64 -24.26 5.82
C LEU A 141 41.68 -24.06 6.94
N ASP A 142 42.81 -23.44 6.64
CA ASP A 142 43.87 -23.21 7.60
C ASP A 142 43.50 -22.08 8.58
N ASP A 143 44.02 -22.16 9.80
CA ASP A 143 43.84 -21.14 10.83
C ASP A 143 44.97 -20.11 10.79
N ALA A 144 44.67 -18.90 10.31
CA ALA A 144 45.62 -17.79 10.27
C ALA A 144 46.09 -17.31 11.66
N ALA A 145 45.27 -17.50 12.70
CA ALA A 145 45.56 -16.99 14.04
C ALA A 145 46.52 -17.88 14.85
N ARG A 146 46.35 -19.21 14.79
CA ARG A 146 47.13 -20.16 15.61
C ARG A 146 47.78 -21.30 14.83
N GLY A 147 47.61 -21.34 13.51
CA GLY A 147 48.11 -22.40 12.64
C GLY A 147 47.31 -23.70 12.74
N GLY A 148 47.64 -24.62 11.82
CA GLY A 148 46.94 -25.89 11.63
C GLY A 148 45.61 -25.73 10.90
N VAL A 149 44.85 -26.83 10.76
CA VAL A 149 43.55 -26.83 10.08
C VAL A 149 42.46 -26.42 11.07
N ALA A 150 41.67 -25.41 10.71
CA ALA A 150 40.64 -24.81 11.53
C ALA A 150 39.34 -25.62 11.63
N ALA A 151 38.96 -26.26 10.51
CA ALA A 151 37.72 -27.00 10.37
C ALA A 151 37.84 -28.09 9.29
N ALA A 152 36.94 -29.08 9.33
CA ALA A 152 36.74 -30.03 8.25
C ALA A 152 35.45 -29.70 7.47
N ALA A 153 35.50 -29.73 6.15
CA ALA A 153 34.31 -29.58 5.31
C ALA A 153 33.51 -30.91 5.28
N GLU A 154 32.20 -30.83 5.53
CA GLU A 154 31.30 -31.98 5.56
C GLU A 154 30.16 -31.76 4.55
N GLY A 155 29.92 -32.77 3.71
CA GLY A 155 28.87 -32.76 2.69
C GLY A 155 29.13 -31.79 1.51
N ASN A 156 28.08 -31.10 1.05
CA ASN A 156 27.98 -30.22 -0.11
C ASN A 156 28.62 -28.84 0.13
N VAL A 157 29.87 -28.84 0.60
CA VAL A 157 30.70 -27.64 0.75
C VAL A 157 31.90 -27.73 -0.17
N THR A 158 32.10 -26.71 -1.00
CA THR A 158 33.29 -26.58 -1.85
C THR A 158 34.14 -25.42 -1.37
N ILE A 159 35.43 -25.65 -1.15
CA ILE A 159 36.41 -24.62 -0.80
C ILE A 159 37.14 -24.22 -2.08
N GLY A 160 36.84 -23.03 -2.60
CA GLY A 160 37.60 -22.35 -3.66
C GLY A 160 38.00 -20.97 -3.16
N ASP A 161 37.96 -19.93 -3.98
CA ASP A 161 38.23 -18.54 -3.54
C ASP A 161 37.31 -18.05 -2.39
N VAL A 162 36.18 -18.74 -2.20
CA VAL A 162 35.27 -18.63 -1.04
C VAL A 162 34.71 -20.02 -0.75
N ALA A 163 34.23 -20.27 0.48
CA ALA A 163 33.48 -21.48 0.81
C ALA A 163 32.05 -21.41 0.29
N ARG A 164 31.63 -22.36 -0.56
CA ARG A 164 30.27 -22.42 -1.13
C ARG A 164 29.49 -23.56 -0.52
N PHE A 165 28.30 -23.24 -0.02
CA PHE A 165 27.37 -24.17 0.61
C PHE A 165 26.18 -24.39 -0.33
N GLN A 166 26.01 -25.62 -0.83
CA GLN A 166 25.06 -25.95 -1.90
C GLN A 166 23.80 -26.71 -1.40
N GLY A 167 23.47 -26.62 -0.11
CA GLY A 167 22.30 -27.27 0.50
C GLY A 167 22.64 -28.52 1.33
N ASP A 168 21.65 -29.39 1.56
CA ASP A 168 21.72 -30.46 2.58
C ASP A 168 22.45 -31.73 2.09
N PRO A 169 23.37 -32.33 2.86
CA PRO A 169 24.09 -31.73 3.99
C PRO A 169 25.26 -30.89 3.51
N GLY A 170 25.50 -29.70 4.07
CA GLY A 170 26.71 -28.92 3.80
C GLY A 170 27.08 -28.02 4.98
N PHE A 171 28.22 -28.26 5.64
CA PHE A 171 28.71 -27.44 6.75
C PHE A 171 30.22 -27.56 6.98
N LEU A 172 30.81 -26.66 7.76
CA LEU A 172 32.17 -26.81 8.29
C LEU A 172 32.13 -27.23 9.75
N GLN A 173 32.77 -28.34 10.08
CA GLN A 173 32.94 -28.84 11.44
C GLN A 173 34.20 -28.23 12.06
N VAL A 174 34.03 -27.32 13.03
CA VAL A 174 35.15 -26.66 13.70
C VAL A 174 35.96 -27.67 14.52
N ALA A 175 37.28 -27.59 14.45
CA ALA A 175 38.17 -28.51 15.15
C ALA A 175 38.05 -28.37 16.69
N PRO A 176 38.00 -29.47 17.46
CA PRO A 176 37.77 -29.44 18.90
C PRO A 176 38.72 -28.54 19.70
N GLU A 177 39.99 -28.48 19.31
CA GLU A 177 41.02 -27.66 19.94
C GLU A 177 40.76 -26.15 19.81
N LYS A 178 40.02 -25.73 18.78
CA LYS A 178 39.67 -24.31 18.56
C LYS A 178 38.53 -23.87 19.49
N ILE A 179 37.68 -24.81 19.91
CA ILE A 179 36.53 -24.55 20.78
C ILE A 179 36.75 -24.96 22.25
N ALA A 180 37.89 -25.61 22.55
CA ALA A 180 38.23 -26.03 23.90
C ALA A 180 38.25 -24.85 24.89
N GLY A 181 37.35 -24.92 25.89
CA GLY A 181 37.20 -23.91 26.93
C GLY A 181 36.42 -22.65 26.53
N LEU A 182 35.77 -22.63 25.36
CA LEU A 182 34.84 -21.56 24.98
C LEU A 182 33.52 -21.65 25.75
N GLY A 183 33.02 -20.51 26.20
CA GLY A 183 31.75 -20.52 26.93
C GLY A 183 31.31 -19.23 27.61
N GLU A 184 32.24 -18.56 28.28
CA GLU A 184 31.90 -17.39 29.10
C GLU A 184 31.73 -16.12 28.26
N GLN A 185 32.61 -15.94 27.27
CA GLN A 185 32.54 -14.88 26.27
C GLN A 185 32.93 -15.42 24.91
N ILE A 186 32.18 -15.06 23.86
CA ILE A 186 32.39 -15.54 22.50
C ILE A 186 32.09 -14.40 21.53
N THR A 187 32.97 -14.14 20.58
CA THR A 187 32.66 -13.29 19.42
C THR A 187 32.85 -14.10 18.14
N VAL A 188 31.83 -14.14 17.29
CA VAL A 188 31.87 -14.78 15.96
C VAL A 188 31.65 -13.71 14.92
N ALA A 189 32.58 -13.53 13.99
CA ALA A 189 32.47 -12.61 12.86
C ALA A 189 32.52 -13.40 11.56
N VAL A 190 31.58 -13.14 10.64
CA VAL A 190 31.47 -13.86 9.37
C VAL A 190 31.17 -12.89 8.24
N ARG A 191 31.88 -13.04 7.12
CA ARG A 191 31.52 -12.45 5.84
C ARG A 191 30.82 -13.49 4.98
N PHE A 192 29.59 -13.20 4.56
CA PHE A 192 28.73 -14.17 3.87
C PHE A 192 27.86 -13.53 2.79
N ARG A 193 27.38 -14.35 1.87
CA ARG A 193 26.39 -14.01 0.83
C ARG A 193 25.34 -15.10 0.81
N VAL A 194 24.06 -14.72 0.87
CA VAL A 194 22.94 -15.67 0.81
C VAL A 194 22.44 -15.76 -0.63
N ASP A 195 22.43 -16.97 -1.18
CA ASP A 195 22.04 -17.21 -2.58
C ASP A 195 20.63 -17.84 -2.69
N GLY A 196 20.04 -18.34 -1.60
CA GLY A 196 18.68 -18.91 -1.59
C GLY A 196 18.39 -19.86 -0.42
N GLY A 197 17.29 -20.61 -0.47
CA GLY A 197 16.99 -21.73 0.42
C GLY A 197 15.80 -21.52 1.39
N PRO A 198 14.97 -22.56 1.65
CA PRO A 198 13.84 -22.48 2.58
C PRO A 198 14.30 -22.53 4.05
N GLY A 199 13.68 -21.74 4.93
CA GLY A 199 13.85 -21.86 6.40
C GLY A 199 14.90 -20.92 7.02
N VAL A 200 15.56 -21.38 8.09
CA VAL A 200 16.57 -20.61 8.83
C VAL A 200 17.97 -20.89 8.25
N GLN A 201 18.64 -19.85 7.74
CA GLN A 201 20.00 -19.87 7.23
C GLN A 201 21.01 -19.77 8.38
N THR A 202 21.49 -20.91 8.91
CA THR A 202 22.43 -20.91 10.04
C THR A 202 23.82 -20.46 9.62
N ILE A 203 24.32 -19.38 10.21
CA ILE A 203 25.70 -18.91 10.03
C ILE A 203 26.64 -19.72 10.92
N ALA A 204 26.37 -19.79 12.23
CA ALA A 204 27.18 -20.53 13.19
C ALA A 204 26.30 -21.11 14.31
N SER A 205 26.63 -22.31 14.80
CA SER A 205 25.93 -22.93 15.91
C SER A 205 26.85 -23.81 16.75
N GLY A 206 26.51 -24.02 18.03
CA GLY A 206 27.29 -24.87 18.92
C GLY A 206 26.47 -25.49 20.05
N LYS A 207 26.93 -26.64 20.57
CA LYS A 207 26.28 -27.37 21.68
C LYS A 207 27.27 -28.11 22.57
N ARG A 208 26.79 -28.57 23.73
CA ARG A 208 27.44 -29.54 24.62
C ARG A 208 27.08 -30.98 24.26
N PHE A 209 27.98 -31.96 24.44
CA PHE A 209 27.61 -33.38 24.29
C PHE A 209 26.58 -33.79 25.37
N HIS A 210 25.55 -34.53 24.94
CA HIS A 210 24.54 -35.19 25.78
C HIS A 210 23.67 -34.30 26.71
N ALA A 211 23.78 -32.96 26.64
CA ALA A 211 22.91 -32.03 27.34
C ALA A 211 22.08 -31.19 26.33
N PRO A 212 20.80 -31.51 26.07
CA PRO A 212 19.96 -30.76 25.13
C PRO A 212 19.65 -29.32 25.58
N GLN A 213 20.10 -28.96 26.79
CA GLN A 213 19.87 -27.67 27.44
C GLN A 213 21.03 -26.66 27.26
N ASP A 214 22.12 -27.00 26.55
CA ASP A 214 23.29 -26.13 26.37
C ASP A 214 23.67 -26.03 24.89
N TRP A 215 23.02 -25.11 24.15
CA TRP A 215 23.27 -24.85 22.73
C TRP A 215 22.93 -23.43 22.31
N PHE A 216 23.52 -22.97 21.21
CA PHE A 216 23.18 -21.72 20.52
C PHE A 216 23.12 -21.94 19.00
N ASN A 217 22.30 -21.13 18.33
CA ASN A 217 22.28 -21.02 16.88
C ASN A 217 22.15 -19.55 16.50
N PHE A 218 23.06 -19.10 15.65
CA PHE A 218 23.00 -17.82 14.97
C PHE A 218 22.66 -18.05 13.49
N GLY A 219 21.52 -17.54 13.04
CA GLY A 219 21.09 -17.67 11.65
C GLY A 219 20.13 -16.58 11.20
N LEU A 220 19.60 -16.73 9.99
CA LEU A 220 18.76 -15.74 9.33
C LEU A 220 17.44 -16.39 8.85
N LYS A 221 16.31 -15.72 9.00
CA LYS A 221 15.01 -16.08 8.42
C LYS A 221 14.46 -14.86 7.70
N THR A 222 14.89 -14.66 6.47
CA THR A 222 14.73 -13.42 5.68
C THR A 222 13.32 -12.82 5.80
N PRO A 223 13.18 -11.53 6.16
CA PRO A 223 14.24 -10.53 6.41
C PRO A 223 14.77 -10.50 7.87
N ARG A 224 14.34 -11.44 8.73
CA ARG A 224 14.63 -11.44 10.17
C ARG A 224 15.96 -12.12 10.47
N ILE A 225 16.65 -11.65 11.51
CA ILE A 225 17.73 -12.42 12.15
C ILE A 225 17.10 -13.36 13.16
N VAL A 226 17.52 -14.63 13.17
CA VAL A 226 17.05 -15.62 14.12
C VAL A 226 18.21 -16.09 14.98
N HIS A 227 18.08 -15.89 16.28
CA HIS A 227 18.99 -16.47 17.26
C HIS A 227 18.17 -17.29 18.26
N THR A 228 18.59 -18.53 18.51
CA THR A 228 17.93 -19.44 19.45
C THR A 228 18.95 -20.10 20.37
N ASN A 229 18.56 -20.35 21.61
CA ASN A 229 19.32 -21.13 22.58
C ASN A 229 18.37 -21.98 23.44
N ALA A 230 18.93 -22.84 24.28
CA ALA A 230 18.17 -23.79 25.07
C ALA A 230 17.09 -23.22 26.02
N VAL A 231 17.29 -22.01 26.54
CA VAL A 231 16.36 -21.39 27.50
C VAL A 231 15.28 -20.56 26.79
N SER A 232 15.48 -20.24 25.51
CA SER A 232 14.53 -19.52 24.66
C SER A 232 14.14 -20.36 23.44
N ARG A 233 13.34 -21.41 23.65
CA ARG A 233 12.56 -21.99 22.55
C ARG A 233 11.49 -20.95 22.15
N ASP A 234 11.74 -20.22 21.08
CA ASP A 234 10.84 -19.23 20.45
C ASP A 234 10.52 -17.95 21.26
N ARG A 235 11.50 -17.31 21.90
CA ARG A 235 11.38 -15.85 22.08
C ARG A 235 11.79 -15.20 20.78
N GLN A 236 10.80 -14.75 19.99
CA GLN A 236 11.00 -13.91 18.82
C GLN A 236 12.01 -12.81 19.18
N ALA A 237 13.19 -12.84 18.58
CA ALA A 237 14.02 -11.65 18.54
C ALA A 237 13.18 -10.52 17.93
N PRO A 238 13.24 -9.28 18.47
CA PRO A 238 12.50 -8.15 17.92
C PRO A 238 12.76 -8.01 16.42
N GLU A 239 11.81 -7.43 15.68
CA GLU A 239 11.99 -7.07 14.28
C GLU A 239 13.16 -6.09 14.15
N LEU A 240 14.34 -6.63 13.96
CA LEU A 240 15.56 -5.88 13.78
C LEU A 240 16.04 -6.03 12.35
N ASN A 241 15.14 -5.69 11.43
CA ASN A 241 15.54 -5.25 10.10
C ASN A 241 14.39 -4.53 9.36
N PRO A 242 14.35 -3.18 9.33
CA PRO A 242 13.47 -2.47 8.41
C PRO A 242 13.97 -2.51 6.95
N GLU A 243 15.21 -2.96 6.65
CA GLU A 243 15.80 -2.79 5.30
C GLU A 243 16.58 -4.00 4.74
N GLY A 244 16.50 -5.19 5.36
CA GLY A 244 16.76 -6.53 4.79
C GLY A 244 18.06 -6.80 4.01
N LEU A 245 18.91 -7.72 4.49
CA LEU A 245 20.00 -8.36 3.72
C LEU A 245 19.57 -8.63 2.26
N SER A 246 20.33 -8.13 1.30
CA SER A 246 20.02 -8.29 -0.13
C SER A 246 20.50 -9.66 -0.60
N MET A 247 19.59 -10.48 -1.15
CA MET A 247 19.99 -11.76 -1.74
C MET A 247 21.03 -11.53 -2.85
N GLY A 248 22.07 -12.37 -2.86
CA GLY A 248 23.19 -12.23 -3.80
C GLY A 248 24.17 -11.11 -3.46
N ALA A 249 23.99 -10.34 -2.38
CA ALA A 249 24.96 -9.35 -1.89
C ALA A 249 25.81 -9.90 -0.74
N TRP A 250 27.06 -9.43 -0.66
CA TRP A 250 27.96 -9.74 0.46
C TRP A 250 27.62 -8.89 1.68
N HIS A 251 27.59 -9.54 2.83
CA HIS A 251 27.27 -8.97 4.13
C HIS A 251 28.29 -9.41 5.17
N SER A 252 28.40 -8.63 6.24
CA SER A 252 29.15 -8.98 7.45
C SER A 252 28.19 -9.18 8.61
N ALA A 253 28.41 -10.23 9.38
CA ALA A 253 27.65 -10.55 10.58
C ALA A 253 28.57 -10.82 11.76
N ILE A 254 28.33 -10.15 12.87
CA ILE A 254 29.11 -10.32 14.09
C ILE A 254 28.16 -10.55 15.25
N VAL A 255 28.42 -11.60 16.03
CA VAL A 255 27.68 -11.92 17.24
C VAL A 255 28.63 -11.93 18.41
N VAL A 256 28.27 -11.18 19.45
CA VAL A 256 28.97 -11.14 20.73
C VAL A 256 28.07 -11.77 21.77
N TYR A 257 28.57 -12.80 22.43
CA TYR A 257 27.97 -13.43 23.60
C TYR A 257 28.83 -13.09 24.82
N ASP A 258 28.23 -12.44 25.82
CA ASP A 258 28.91 -12.07 27.06
C ASP A 258 28.07 -12.51 28.27
N ALA A 259 28.36 -13.70 28.78
CA ALA A 259 27.67 -14.23 29.95
C ALA A 259 27.98 -13.43 31.23
N ARG A 260 29.13 -12.77 31.32
CA ARG A 260 29.53 -12.00 32.51
C ARG A 260 28.64 -10.78 32.71
N ASN A 261 28.35 -10.08 31.62
CA ASN A 261 27.49 -8.91 31.62
C ASN A 261 26.03 -9.25 31.30
N ASN A 262 25.73 -10.53 31.10
CA ASN A 262 24.41 -11.02 30.70
C ASN A 262 23.90 -10.31 29.44
N THR A 263 24.79 -10.08 28.47
CA THR A 263 24.49 -9.35 27.23
C THR A 263 24.82 -10.16 26.00
N ARG A 264 23.94 -10.13 25.00
CA ARG A 264 24.25 -10.56 23.63
C ARG A 264 24.08 -9.40 22.68
N THR A 265 25.09 -9.17 21.84
CA THR A 265 25.08 -8.14 20.79
C THR A 265 25.14 -8.78 19.42
N ILE A 266 24.32 -8.30 18.49
CA ILE A 266 24.36 -8.71 17.08
C ILE A 266 24.62 -7.46 16.24
N CYS A 267 25.61 -7.51 15.36
CA CYS A 267 25.94 -6.47 14.40
C CYS A 267 25.88 -7.04 12.98
N ILE A 268 25.11 -6.39 12.10
CA ILE A 268 25.09 -6.69 10.67
C ILE A 268 25.52 -5.44 9.92
N ASP A 269 26.50 -5.55 9.02
CA ASP A 269 26.99 -4.45 8.18
C ASP A 269 27.28 -3.16 8.96
N GLY A 270 27.88 -3.30 10.15
CA GLY A 270 28.24 -2.17 11.01
C GLY A 270 27.08 -1.58 11.81
N THR A 271 25.86 -2.10 11.68
CA THR A 271 24.71 -1.70 12.49
C THR A 271 24.56 -2.66 13.67
N VAL A 272 24.66 -2.16 14.90
CA VAL A 272 24.36 -2.94 16.11
C VAL A 272 22.85 -2.98 16.31
N LEU A 273 22.28 -4.17 16.20
CA LEU A 273 20.84 -4.38 16.07
C LEU A 273 20.15 -4.71 17.41
N GLN A 274 20.81 -5.38 18.36
CA GLN A 274 20.21 -5.71 19.66
C GLN A 274 21.23 -5.77 20.79
N ARG A 275 20.79 -5.45 22.02
CA ARG A 275 21.38 -5.91 23.29
C ARG A 275 20.28 -6.66 24.06
N ASP A 276 20.32 -8.00 24.04
CA ASP A 276 19.40 -8.83 24.83
C ASP A 276 19.97 -9.04 26.25
N SER A 277 19.14 -9.09 27.28
CA SER A 277 19.56 -9.10 28.70
C SER A 277 19.05 -10.31 29.52
N ALA A 278 18.87 -11.47 28.88
CA ALA A 278 18.46 -12.71 29.54
C ALA A 278 19.18 -13.95 28.96
N LEU A 279 20.49 -14.01 29.13
CA LEU A 279 21.32 -15.14 28.72
C LEU A 279 21.28 -16.29 29.74
N PRO A 280 21.45 -17.55 29.28
CA PRO A 280 21.44 -18.75 30.13
C PRO A 280 22.69 -18.90 31.03
N GLY A 281 23.58 -17.90 31.09
CA GLY A 281 24.90 -18.01 31.75
C GLY A 281 25.98 -18.53 30.79
N PRO A 282 27.17 -18.92 31.27
CA PRO A 282 28.23 -19.45 30.42
C PRO A 282 27.78 -20.68 29.63
N LEU A 283 28.10 -20.73 28.33
CA LEU A 283 27.86 -21.90 27.50
C LEU A 283 28.99 -22.91 27.69
N GLU A 284 28.75 -24.20 27.46
CA GLU A 284 29.84 -25.20 27.40
C GLU A 284 29.85 -25.83 26.01
N ILE A 285 30.65 -25.23 25.11
CA ILE A 285 30.68 -25.64 23.71
C ILE A 285 31.67 -26.79 23.52
N GLN A 286 31.18 -27.94 23.08
CA GLN A 286 31.99 -29.12 22.78
C GLN A 286 31.87 -29.56 21.31
N GLU A 287 30.86 -29.05 20.59
CA GLU A 287 30.71 -29.16 19.14
C GLU A 287 30.29 -27.80 18.57
N MET A 288 30.92 -27.35 17.48
CA MET A 288 30.56 -26.13 16.75
C MET A 288 30.56 -26.36 15.24
N ARG A 289 29.56 -25.84 14.56
CA ARG A 289 29.37 -25.93 13.10
C ARG A 289 29.21 -24.54 12.49
N ILE A 290 29.80 -24.34 11.31
CA ILE A 290 29.54 -23.18 10.44
C ILE A 290 28.64 -23.64 9.29
N GLY A 291 27.57 -22.91 9.01
CA GLY A 291 26.66 -23.21 7.91
C GLY A 291 25.50 -24.19 8.23
N ARG A 292 25.42 -24.74 9.46
CA ARG A 292 24.33 -25.66 9.86
C ARG A 292 24.04 -25.65 11.35
N GLY A 293 22.77 -25.85 11.72
CA GLY A 293 22.33 -26.03 13.10
C GLY A 293 22.78 -27.38 13.73
N VAL A 294 23.23 -27.35 14.99
CA VAL A 294 23.67 -28.55 15.74
C VAL A 294 22.56 -29.42 16.35
N LEU A 295 21.31 -28.92 16.42
CA LEU A 295 20.15 -29.63 17.00
C LEU A 295 19.01 -29.93 16.03
N HIS A 296 18.88 -29.20 14.93
CA HIS A 296 17.80 -29.36 13.98
C HIS A 296 18.32 -30.07 12.73
N PHE A 297 18.12 -31.39 12.70
CA PHE A 297 18.42 -32.19 11.52
C PHE A 297 17.39 -31.84 10.43
N ASP A 298 17.89 -31.35 9.29
CA ASP A 298 17.26 -31.23 7.96
C ASP A 298 16.65 -29.86 7.56
N SER A 299 16.46 -28.89 8.47
CA SER A 299 15.78 -27.61 8.12
C SER A 299 16.57 -26.31 8.37
N TRP A 300 17.68 -26.34 9.10
CA TRP A 300 18.47 -25.14 9.45
C TRP A 300 19.87 -25.20 8.82
N GLN A 301 19.93 -24.76 7.56
CA GLN A 301 21.10 -24.88 6.70
C GLN A 301 21.39 -23.58 5.96
N PHE A 302 22.66 -23.30 5.73
CA PHE A 302 23.11 -22.18 4.95
C PHE A 302 23.21 -22.55 3.47
N THR A 303 22.68 -21.70 2.59
CA THR A 303 22.85 -21.81 1.15
C THR A 303 23.37 -20.49 0.60
N GLY A 304 24.61 -20.52 0.10
CA GLY A 304 25.31 -19.32 -0.32
C GLY A 304 26.82 -19.47 -0.22
N ALA A 305 27.53 -18.36 -0.02
CA ALA A 305 28.98 -18.32 0.09
C ALA A 305 29.44 -17.64 1.39
N MET A 306 30.58 -18.07 1.94
CA MET A 306 31.30 -17.40 3.03
C MET A 306 32.75 -17.19 2.62
N ASP A 307 33.27 -16.01 2.94
CA ASP A 307 34.62 -15.58 2.55
C ASP A 307 35.54 -15.47 3.76
N GLU A 308 35.05 -14.99 4.91
CA GLU A 308 35.89 -14.92 6.11
C GLU A 308 35.10 -15.32 7.36
N VAL A 309 35.73 -16.10 8.25
CA VAL A 309 35.14 -16.52 9.52
C VAL A 309 36.16 -16.36 10.64
N ARG A 310 35.84 -15.55 11.65
CA ARG A 310 36.67 -15.31 12.83
C ARG A 310 35.94 -15.73 14.10
N LEU A 311 36.65 -16.38 15.00
CA LEU A 311 36.16 -16.79 16.32
C LEU A 311 37.11 -16.27 17.40
N SER A 312 36.58 -15.56 18.38
CA SER A 312 37.31 -15.07 19.55
C SER A 312 36.67 -15.55 20.85
N ASP A 313 37.49 -15.75 21.89
CA ASP A 313 37.04 -16.12 23.24
C ASP A 313 36.80 -14.91 24.15
N THR A 314 36.68 -13.71 23.59
CA THR A 314 36.41 -12.46 24.31
C THR A 314 35.17 -11.79 23.75
N ALA A 315 34.50 -11.01 24.58
CA ALA A 315 33.39 -10.17 24.15
C ALA A 315 33.96 -8.87 23.57
N ARG A 316 33.78 -8.66 22.25
CA ARG A 316 34.17 -7.42 21.59
C ARG A 316 33.11 -6.34 21.82
N SER A 317 33.56 -5.12 22.02
CA SER A 317 32.70 -3.97 22.30
C SER A 317 31.94 -3.49 21.06
N ASP A 318 30.97 -2.59 21.26
CA ASP A 318 30.15 -2.06 20.16
C ASP A 318 31.00 -1.30 19.13
N ALA A 319 32.04 -0.54 19.54
CA ALA A 319 32.89 0.16 18.57
C ALA A 319 33.76 -0.83 17.78
N TRP A 320 34.25 -1.88 18.45
CA TRP A 320 35.06 -2.93 17.82
C TRP A 320 34.28 -3.65 16.74
N ILE A 321 33.07 -4.14 17.04
CA ILE A 321 32.30 -4.91 16.07
C ILE A 321 31.81 -4.06 14.91
N ARG A 322 31.58 -2.75 15.12
CA ARG A 322 31.27 -1.84 14.00
C ARG A 322 32.46 -1.67 13.05
N ALA A 323 33.65 -1.45 13.61
CA ALA A 323 34.87 -1.33 12.82
C ALA A 323 35.22 -2.67 12.12
N GLU A 324 35.05 -3.80 12.80
CA GLU A 324 35.30 -5.13 12.23
C GLU A 324 34.31 -5.45 11.11
N ALA A 325 33.02 -5.12 11.27
CA ALA A 325 32.02 -5.28 10.21
C ALA A 325 32.36 -4.41 8.99
N ALA A 326 32.81 -3.17 9.20
CA ALA A 326 33.25 -2.30 8.12
C ALA A 326 34.51 -2.84 7.38
N CYS A 327 35.42 -3.51 8.09
CA CYS A 327 36.59 -4.18 7.49
C CYS A 327 36.21 -5.47 6.74
N LEU A 328 35.15 -6.16 7.17
CA LEU A 328 34.62 -7.37 6.53
C LEU A 328 33.63 -7.08 5.39
N ALA A 329 33.34 -5.82 5.09
CA ALA A 329 32.44 -5.44 4.02
C ALA A 329 33.13 -5.62 2.66
N GLY A 330 32.75 -6.67 1.93
CA GLY A 330 33.39 -7.04 0.67
C GLY A 330 33.36 -6.00 -0.44
N GLY A 331 34.44 -5.94 -1.22
CA GLY A 331 34.50 -5.23 -2.50
C GLY A 331 34.72 -3.72 -2.43
N ILE A 332 34.71 -3.10 -1.25
CA ILE A 332 35.10 -1.70 -1.02
C ILE A 332 35.66 -1.48 0.39
N ASN A 333 36.49 -0.44 0.56
CA ASN A 333 37.02 -0.05 1.87
C ASN A 333 36.03 0.87 2.63
N ARG A 334 35.31 0.37 3.65
CA ARG A 334 34.34 1.18 4.42
C ARG A 334 34.93 1.89 5.65
N PHE A 335 36.00 1.34 6.23
CA PHE A 335 36.64 1.89 7.44
C PHE A 335 37.86 2.77 7.16
N LEU A 336 38.31 2.82 5.90
CA LEU A 336 39.53 3.51 5.50
C LEU A 336 39.42 4.14 4.11
N ALA A 337 40.30 5.08 3.83
CA ALA A 337 40.50 5.65 2.51
C ALA A 337 41.96 5.49 2.07
N VAL A 338 42.18 5.04 0.83
CA VAL A 338 43.52 4.91 0.23
C VAL A 338 43.86 6.18 -0.57
N GLY A 339 44.93 6.84 -0.16
CA GLY A 339 45.46 8.05 -0.75
C GLY A 339 46.19 7.81 -2.07
N ALA A 340 46.54 8.91 -2.74
CA ALA A 340 47.21 8.85 -4.02
C ALA A 340 48.63 8.29 -3.91
N PRO A 341 49.11 7.56 -4.93
CA PRO A 341 50.50 7.17 -5.00
C PRO A 341 51.36 8.42 -5.07
N GLU A 342 52.08 8.68 -3.99
CA GLU A 342 53.14 9.67 -3.94
C GLU A 342 54.42 9.01 -4.46
N GLU A 343 55.21 9.77 -5.20
CA GLU A 343 56.54 9.34 -5.65
C GLU A 343 57.59 10.19 -4.94
N PHE A 344 58.66 9.55 -4.48
CA PHE A 344 59.72 10.23 -3.75
C PHE A 344 60.24 11.44 -4.55
N GLY A 345 60.13 12.64 -3.97
CA GLY A 345 60.59 13.88 -4.58
C GLY A 345 59.66 14.52 -5.61
N LYS A 346 58.42 14.04 -5.79
CA LYS A 346 57.41 14.66 -6.68
C LYS A 346 56.24 15.29 -5.89
N PRO A 347 55.58 16.34 -6.41
CA PRO A 347 54.43 16.97 -5.75
C PRO A 347 53.18 16.06 -5.73
N LYS A 348 52.37 16.17 -4.67
CA LYS A 348 51.12 15.41 -4.48
C LYS A 348 50.07 15.79 -5.56
N PRO A 349 49.48 14.84 -6.31
CA PRO A 349 48.42 15.12 -7.28
C PRO A 349 47.05 15.32 -6.61
N ALA A 350 46.16 16.08 -7.25
CA ALA A 350 44.76 16.20 -6.84
C ALA A 350 43.98 14.88 -7.08
N PRO A 351 42.89 14.63 -6.34
CA PRO A 351 42.16 13.37 -6.46
C PRO A 351 41.47 13.26 -7.84
N PRO A 352 41.54 12.11 -8.53
CA PRO A 352 40.88 11.95 -9.83
C PRO A 352 39.36 11.76 -9.67
N PRO A 353 38.55 12.02 -10.73
CA PRO A 353 37.12 11.70 -10.74
C PRO A 353 36.83 10.22 -10.46
N PHE A 354 35.72 9.95 -9.77
CA PHE A 354 35.36 8.62 -9.26
C PHE A 354 33.89 8.29 -9.56
N ASP A 355 33.53 7.02 -9.38
CA ASP A 355 32.20 6.51 -9.75
C ASP A 355 31.24 6.49 -8.55
N LEU A 356 29.98 6.86 -8.78
CA LEU A 356 28.91 6.61 -7.82
C LEU A 356 28.52 5.13 -7.89
N VAL A 357 28.22 4.51 -6.74
CA VAL A 357 27.89 3.08 -6.64
C VAL A 357 26.39 2.92 -6.49
N ALA A 358 25.79 3.50 -5.45
CA ALA A 358 24.36 3.37 -5.15
C ALA A 358 23.78 4.71 -4.63
N PRO A 359 22.48 4.99 -4.82
CA PRO A 359 21.52 4.24 -5.63
C PRO A 359 21.75 4.42 -7.15
N PRO A 360 21.19 3.54 -8.01
CA PRO A 360 21.25 3.71 -9.46
C PRO A 360 20.53 4.98 -9.91
N ASP A 361 20.88 5.48 -11.09
CA ASP A 361 20.23 6.67 -11.67
C ASP A 361 18.72 6.43 -11.91
N GLY A 362 17.89 7.44 -11.63
CA GLY A 362 16.45 7.36 -11.79
C GLY A 362 15.71 6.58 -10.69
N MET A 363 16.37 6.20 -9.59
CA MET A 363 15.72 5.50 -8.48
C MET A 363 14.63 6.35 -7.81
N VAL A 364 13.49 5.71 -7.54
CA VAL A 364 12.44 6.21 -6.63
C VAL A 364 12.57 5.43 -5.33
N SER A 365 12.95 6.11 -4.25
CA SER A 365 13.24 5.44 -2.97
C SER A 365 11.95 5.25 -2.14
N ARG A 366 11.86 4.07 -1.49
CA ARG A 366 10.78 3.67 -0.55
C ARG A 366 11.19 3.85 0.93
N ALA A 367 12.37 4.43 1.18
CA ALA A 367 12.97 4.46 2.52
C ALA A 367 12.16 5.31 3.51
N ARG A 368 12.10 4.87 4.77
CA ARG A 368 11.24 5.48 5.81
C ARG A 368 11.92 6.62 6.58
N LYS A 369 13.24 6.82 6.46
CA LYS A 369 14.02 7.76 7.32
C LYS A 369 15.22 8.51 6.70
N ALA A 370 15.86 8.02 5.65
CA ALA A 370 16.96 8.69 4.94
C ALA A 370 17.24 7.95 3.62
N ILE A 371 18.03 8.52 2.71
CA ILE A 371 18.47 7.81 1.50
C ILE A 371 19.95 7.46 1.62
N ALA A 372 20.26 6.17 1.74
CA ALA A 372 21.64 5.70 1.73
C ALA A 372 22.26 5.91 0.34
N VAL A 373 23.47 6.46 0.31
CA VAL A 373 24.25 6.71 -0.90
C VAL A 373 25.67 6.18 -0.73
N GLN A 374 26.27 5.70 -1.82
CA GLN A 374 27.59 5.06 -1.82
C GLN A 374 28.35 5.41 -3.09
N TRP A 375 29.68 5.54 -3.00
CA TRP A 375 30.58 5.84 -4.10
C TRP A 375 31.90 5.05 -3.99
N ARG A 376 32.67 4.98 -5.09
CA ARG A 376 34.02 4.45 -5.06
C ARG A 376 34.97 5.49 -4.46
N PRO A 377 36.01 5.08 -3.72
CA PRO A 377 37.01 6.02 -3.24
C PRO A 377 37.71 6.73 -4.41
N SER A 378 37.93 8.03 -4.26
CA SER A 378 38.86 8.80 -5.10
C SER A 378 40.25 8.79 -4.49
N VAL A 379 41.21 8.38 -5.31
CA VAL A 379 42.62 8.25 -4.97
C VAL A 379 43.18 9.62 -4.51
N GLY A 380 43.53 9.76 -3.23
CA GLY A 380 44.07 11.01 -2.66
C GLY A 380 43.07 11.91 -1.94
N ALA A 381 41.79 11.52 -1.90
CA ALA A 381 40.79 12.24 -1.11
C ALA A 381 40.94 11.95 0.38
N THR A 382 40.90 13.01 1.20
CA THR A 382 40.89 12.95 2.67
C THR A 382 39.51 13.16 3.27
N ALA A 383 38.56 13.69 2.49
CA ALA A 383 37.15 13.84 2.87
C ALA A 383 36.22 13.89 1.65
N TYR A 384 34.94 13.61 1.86
CA TYR A 384 33.88 13.68 0.86
C TYR A 384 32.68 14.49 1.35
N ALA A 385 31.97 15.11 0.40
CA ALA A 385 30.70 15.79 0.64
C ALA A 385 29.66 15.43 -0.43
N ILE A 386 28.45 15.09 0.00
CA ILE A 386 27.30 14.81 -0.87
C ILE A 386 26.65 16.14 -1.24
N CYS A 387 26.51 16.42 -2.54
CA CYS A 387 25.95 17.65 -3.06
C CYS A 387 24.60 17.40 -3.74
N LEU A 388 23.56 18.16 -3.39
CA LEU A 388 22.19 18.03 -3.90
C LEU A 388 21.81 19.22 -4.79
N TYR A 389 21.18 18.98 -5.93
CA TYR A 389 20.91 19.96 -6.98
C TYR A 389 19.45 19.88 -7.46
N ASP A 390 18.85 21.02 -7.81
CA ASP A 390 17.45 21.07 -8.30
C ASP A 390 17.32 20.66 -9.79
N ALA A 391 18.43 20.69 -10.53
CA ALA A 391 18.49 20.42 -11.97
C ALA A 391 19.83 19.75 -12.33
N PRO A 392 19.92 19.00 -13.45
CA PRO A 392 21.14 18.25 -13.78
C PRO A 392 22.34 19.19 -13.98
N ASP A 393 22.12 20.36 -14.58
CA ASP A 393 23.16 21.35 -14.88
C ASP A 393 23.21 22.53 -13.90
N ALA A 394 22.59 22.39 -12.71
CA ALA A 394 22.58 23.46 -11.72
C ALA A 394 24.01 23.87 -11.33
N PRO A 395 24.33 25.19 -11.31
CA PRO A 395 25.71 25.67 -11.09
C PRO A 395 26.18 25.50 -9.64
N ALA A 396 25.27 25.34 -8.69
CA ALA A 396 25.56 25.13 -7.27
C ALA A 396 24.54 24.17 -6.65
N PRO A 397 24.93 23.41 -5.62
CA PRO A 397 23.99 22.58 -4.87
C PRO A 397 23.09 23.43 -3.96
N PHE A 398 21.82 23.05 -3.81
CA PHE A 398 20.92 23.65 -2.83
C PHE A 398 21.20 23.15 -1.40
N ALA A 399 21.87 21.99 -1.26
CA ALA A 399 22.29 21.45 0.02
C ALA A 399 23.54 20.58 -0.11
N VAL A 400 24.34 20.54 0.96
CA VAL A 400 25.57 19.75 1.06
C VAL A 400 25.56 18.98 2.38
N VAL A 401 25.90 17.69 2.33
CA VAL A 401 26.00 16.80 3.51
C VAL A 401 27.42 16.25 3.60
N GLU A 402 28.12 16.56 4.70
CA GLU A 402 29.50 16.13 4.91
C GLU A 402 29.58 14.64 5.27
N ALA A 403 30.50 13.90 4.63
CA ALA A 403 30.68 12.46 4.82
C ALA A 403 32.06 12.07 5.40
N GLY A 404 32.97 13.04 5.59
CA GLY A 404 34.32 12.76 6.09
C GLY A 404 35.07 11.79 5.18
N ALA A 405 35.88 10.88 5.73
CA ALA A 405 36.66 9.90 4.95
C ALA A 405 35.83 8.71 4.42
N LYS A 406 34.53 8.64 4.72
CA LYS A 406 33.67 7.53 4.31
C LYS A 406 33.38 7.58 2.82
N THR A 407 33.15 6.41 2.24
CA THR A 407 32.66 6.26 0.86
C THR A 407 31.17 5.92 0.79
N GLU A 408 30.46 6.22 1.86
CA GLU A 408 29.02 6.07 2.02
C GLU A 408 28.47 7.21 2.89
N GLY A 409 27.19 7.50 2.74
CA GLY A 409 26.50 8.49 3.56
C GLY A 409 24.99 8.38 3.44
N ALA A 410 24.28 9.30 4.07
CA ALA A 410 22.83 9.33 4.04
C ALA A 410 22.35 10.74 3.71
N ILE A 411 21.40 10.86 2.78
CA ILE A 411 20.70 12.11 2.48
C ILE A 411 19.52 12.24 3.45
N PRO A 412 19.51 13.27 4.32
CA PRO A 412 18.40 13.50 5.24
C PRO A 412 17.09 13.86 4.53
N LEU A 413 15.96 13.39 5.05
CA LEU A 413 14.66 13.52 4.37
C LEU A 413 14.14 14.94 4.32
N GLU A 414 14.41 15.72 5.36
CA GLU A 414 14.02 17.12 5.47
C GLU A 414 14.54 17.97 4.30
N LEU A 415 15.61 17.54 3.63
CA LEU A 415 16.20 18.23 2.49
C LEU A 415 15.50 17.90 1.17
N VAL A 416 14.85 16.73 1.05
CA VAL A 416 14.48 16.15 -0.25
C VAL A 416 13.06 15.58 -0.33
N ASN A 417 12.29 15.58 0.76
CA ASN A 417 10.95 15.01 0.78
C ASN A 417 10.00 15.68 -0.21
N GLY A 418 9.36 14.88 -1.07
CA GLY A 418 8.36 15.33 -2.02
C GLY A 418 8.94 15.98 -3.28
N LYS A 419 10.23 15.80 -3.55
CA LYS A 419 10.92 16.46 -4.68
C LYS A 419 11.75 15.47 -5.50
N THR A 420 11.84 15.75 -6.79
CA THR A 420 12.90 15.23 -7.66
C THR A 420 14.11 16.13 -7.55
N PHE A 421 15.29 15.55 -7.40
CA PHE A 421 16.57 16.25 -7.27
C PHE A 421 17.68 15.44 -7.95
N TYR A 422 18.87 16.03 -8.07
CA TYR A 422 20.07 15.37 -8.56
C TYR A 422 21.11 15.37 -7.46
N TRP A 423 21.88 14.29 -7.32
CA TRP A 423 22.93 14.21 -6.32
C TRP A 423 24.26 13.79 -6.95
N SER A 424 25.36 14.20 -6.32
CA SER A 424 26.72 13.80 -6.65
C SER A 424 27.60 13.94 -5.42
N VAL A 425 28.87 13.58 -5.53
CA VAL A 425 29.83 13.63 -4.43
C VAL A 425 31.07 14.41 -4.85
N THR A 426 31.57 15.25 -3.95
CA THR A 426 32.83 15.97 -4.12
C THR A 426 33.88 15.34 -3.20
N ALA A 427 35.02 14.96 -3.76
CA ALA A 427 36.21 14.53 -3.05
C ALA A 427 37.10 15.73 -2.75
N ARG A 428 37.66 15.80 -1.54
CA ARG A 428 38.52 16.89 -1.07
C ARG A 428 39.88 16.36 -0.62
N SER A 429 40.93 17.14 -0.85
CA SER A 429 42.29 16.90 -0.36
C SER A 429 42.99 18.22 -0.03
N GLU A 430 44.19 18.16 0.55
CA GLU A 430 45.06 19.33 0.78
C GLU A 430 45.47 20.04 -0.53
N THR A 431 45.36 19.38 -1.67
CA THR A 431 45.82 19.89 -2.98
C THR A 431 44.68 20.34 -3.91
N GLY A 432 43.42 20.19 -3.49
CA GLY A 432 42.24 20.58 -4.26
C GLY A 432 41.06 19.61 -4.13
N GLU A 433 39.99 19.89 -4.88
CA GLU A 433 38.75 19.11 -4.92
C GLU A 433 38.50 18.53 -6.32
N SER A 434 37.78 17.42 -6.39
CA SER A 434 37.26 16.83 -7.63
C SER A 434 35.87 16.25 -7.42
N HIS A 435 35.11 16.06 -8.51
CA HIS A 435 33.74 15.56 -8.44
C HIS A 435 33.64 14.13 -8.97
N ALA A 436 32.61 13.42 -8.52
CA ALA A 436 32.18 12.19 -9.17
C ALA A 436 31.90 12.45 -10.67
N LYS A 437 32.10 11.42 -11.51
CA LYS A 437 31.99 11.54 -12.97
C LYS A 437 30.59 11.93 -13.46
N GLU A 438 29.57 11.78 -12.61
CA GLU A 438 28.17 12.03 -12.95
C GLU A 438 27.38 12.63 -11.78
N ARG A 439 26.19 13.15 -12.10
CA ARG A 439 25.10 13.45 -11.16
C ARG A 439 23.96 12.48 -11.44
N ARG A 440 23.37 11.88 -10.41
CA ARG A 440 22.23 10.97 -10.55
C ARG A 440 20.94 11.63 -10.16
N LYS A 441 19.90 11.46 -10.98
CA LYS A 441 18.53 11.85 -10.71
C LYS A 441 17.91 10.93 -9.65
N MET A 442 17.22 11.53 -8.69
CA MET A 442 16.51 10.83 -7.64
C MET A 442 15.18 11.50 -7.35
N THR A 443 14.18 10.70 -6.97
CA THR A 443 12.93 11.23 -6.41
C THR A 443 12.65 10.53 -5.11
N PHE A 444 12.36 11.30 -4.06
CA PHE A 444 12.08 10.76 -2.73
C PHE A 444 10.74 11.25 -2.19
N TYR A 445 9.95 10.31 -1.67
CA TYR A 445 8.74 10.59 -0.91
C TYR A 445 8.81 9.83 0.41
N ASN A 446 8.62 10.54 1.52
CA ASN A 446 8.24 9.87 2.76
C ASN A 446 6.78 9.47 2.61
N TRP A 447 6.58 8.25 2.14
CA TRP A 447 5.27 7.67 1.86
C TRP A 447 4.32 7.61 3.06
N ASN A 448 4.79 7.89 4.28
CA ASN A 448 3.98 7.94 5.51
C ASN A 448 3.71 9.36 6.02
N ALA A 449 4.45 10.36 5.54
CA ALA A 449 4.24 11.74 5.96
C ALA A 449 3.10 12.34 5.13
N PRO A 450 2.08 12.95 5.78
CA PRO A 450 1.08 13.70 5.07
C PRO A 450 1.76 14.86 4.35
N ILE A 451 1.53 14.97 3.04
CA ILE A 451 1.75 16.22 2.33
C ILE A 451 0.54 17.12 2.65
N ALA A 452 0.68 18.44 2.53
CA ALA A 452 -0.48 19.35 2.61
C ALA A 452 -1.65 18.79 1.81
N LYS A 453 -2.88 18.90 2.34
CA LYS A 453 -4.08 18.34 1.71
C LYS A 453 -4.06 18.67 0.21
N PRO A 454 -4.17 17.66 -0.67
CA PRO A 454 -4.04 17.89 -2.09
C PRO A 454 -5.12 18.85 -2.55
N GLU A 455 -4.72 19.97 -3.16
CA GLU A 455 -5.67 20.85 -3.83
C GLU A 455 -6.20 20.13 -5.07
N GLN A 456 -7.52 20.09 -5.22
CA GLN A 456 -8.14 19.59 -6.45
C GLN A 456 -7.83 20.56 -7.59
N ALA A 457 -7.28 20.04 -8.70
CA ALA A 457 -7.06 20.81 -9.91
C ALA A 457 -8.37 21.28 -10.55
N VAL A 458 -9.44 20.48 -10.41
CA VAL A 458 -10.77 20.78 -10.94
C VAL A 458 -11.82 20.60 -9.85
N ARG A 459 -12.64 21.64 -9.63
CA ARG A 459 -13.80 21.56 -8.74
C ARG A 459 -14.94 20.78 -9.42
N PRO A 460 -15.62 19.85 -8.72
CA PRO A 460 -16.82 19.19 -9.23
C PRO A 460 -17.92 20.20 -9.64
N ALA A 461 -18.69 19.87 -10.68
CA ALA A 461 -19.84 20.67 -11.12
C ALA A 461 -20.95 20.69 -10.06
N LEU A 462 -21.13 19.54 -9.40
CA LEU A 462 -21.95 19.36 -8.21
C LEU A 462 -21.20 18.53 -7.18
N GLN A 463 -21.48 18.74 -5.91
CA GLN A 463 -20.97 17.92 -4.82
C GLN A 463 -22.01 17.79 -3.70
N PRO A 464 -22.03 16.68 -2.96
CA PRO A 464 -22.84 16.56 -1.76
C PRO A 464 -22.59 17.75 -0.82
N VAL A 465 -23.65 18.33 -0.28
CA VAL A 465 -23.51 19.42 0.69
C VAL A 465 -22.97 18.83 2.00
N ARG A 466 -21.75 19.22 2.39
CA ARG A 466 -21.14 18.74 3.65
C ARG A 466 -22.00 19.15 4.85
N GLY A 467 -22.40 18.15 5.65
CA GLY A 467 -23.28 18.36 6.81
C GLY A 467 -24.74 18.67 6.46
N ALA A 468 -25.15 18.55 5.19
CA ALA A 468 -26.55 18.56 4.85
C ALA A 468 -27.23 17.29 5.38
N TRP A 469 -28.45 17.49 5.84
CA TRP A 469 -29.29 16.42 6.30
C TRP A 469 -30.73 16.68 5.92
N GLY A 470 -31.42 15.57 5.64
CA GLY A 470 -32.83 15.56 5.27
C GLY A 470 -33.67 14.89 6.33
N GLU A 471 -34.80 15.47 6.68
CA GLU A 471 -35.88 14.72 7.33
C GLU A 471 -36.91 14.33 6.28
N LEU A 472 -36.84 13.08 5.80
CA LEU A 472 -37.85 12.53 4.90
C LEU A 472 -39.16 12.26 5.66
N ARG A 473 -40.28 12.39 4.94
CA ARG A 473 -41.64 12.06 5.38
C ARG A 473 -42.35 11.18 4.34
N GLY A 474 -43.61 10.81 4.59
CA GLY A 474 -44.43 10.07 3.64
C GLY A 474 -44.04 8.61 3.43
N TYR A 475 -44.43 8.05 2.27
CA TYR A 475 -44.28 6.61 1.96
C TYR A 475 -42.81 6.13 2.03
N LEU A 476 -41.89 6.87 1.40
CA LEU A 476 -40.48 6.49 1.38
C LEU A 476 -39.89 6.44 2.79
N ARG A 477 -40.20 7.43 3.64
CA ARG A 477 -39.77 7.43 5.04
C ARG A 477 -40.30 6.22 5.80
N LYS A 478 -41.61 5.88 5.67
CA LYS A 478 -42.19 4.69 6.30
C LYS A 478 -41.46 3.40 5.91
N ARG A 479 -41.05 3.28 4.63
CA ARG A 479 -40.29 2.14 4.12
C ARG A 479 -38.89 2.08 4.76
N ILE A 480 -38.19 3.21 4.81
CA ILE A 480 -36.87 3.33 5.44
C ILE A 480 -36.94 3.00 6.94
N ASP A 481 -37.93 3.52 7.67
CA ASP A 481 -38.08 3.25 9.10
C ASP A 481 -38.23 1.75 9.39
N LYS A 482 -38.93 1.02 8.54
CA LYS A 482 -39.01 -0.45 8.67
C LYS A 482 -37.68 -1.13 8.42
N SER A 483 -36.89 -0.68 7.44
CA SER A 483 -35.54 -1.20 7.22
C SER A 483 -34.61 -0.90 8.38
N ILE A 484 -34.72 0.28 9.02
CA ILE A 484 -34.01 0.57 10.26
C ILE A 484 -34.39 -0.48 11.32
N GLN A 485 -35.68 -0.62 11.59
CA GLN A 485 -36.17 -1.47 12.67
C GLN A 485 -35.93 -2.97 12.44
N ARG A 486 -36.04 -3.44 11.18
CA ARG A 486 -36.09 -4.87 10.84
C ARG A 486 -34.83 -5.42 10.19
N TYR A 487 -33.97 -4.56 9.69
CA TYR A 487 -32.69 -4.95 9.12
C TYR A 487 -31.55 -4.37 9.95
N PHE A 488 -31.36 -3.03 9.93
CA PHE A 488 -30.17 -2.45 10.54
C PHE A 488 -30.03 -2.72 12.04
N LEU A 489 -31.11 -2.60 12.81
CA LEU A 489 -31.07 -2.85 14.25
C LEU A 489 -31.02 -4.36 14.61
N GLU A 490 -31.59 -5.23 13.77
CA GLU A 490 -31.71 -6.67 14.07
C GLU A 490 -30.49 -7.48 13.55
N THR A 491 -29.92 -7.15 12.38
CA THR A 491 -28.90 -7.96 11.68
C THR A 491 -27.63 -8.25 12.48
N PRO A 492 -27.03 -7.29 13.23
CA PRO A 492 -25.83 -7.59 14.03
C PRO A 492 -26.04 -8.73 15.04
N GLU A 493 -27.25 -8.89 15.57
CA GLU A 493 -27.61 -9.96 16.50
C GLU A 493 -28.19 -11.20 15.79
N SER A 494 -29.02 -11.02 14.76
CA SER A 494 -29.66 -12.14 14.04
C SER A 494 -28.70 -12.90 13.13
N SER A 495 -27.65 -12.23 12.67
CA SER A 495 -26.63 -12.75 11.76
C SER A 495 -25.21 -12.43 12.27
N PRO A 496 -24.81 -12.96 13.45
CA PRO A 496 -23.54 -12.62 14.09
C PRO A 496 -22.32 -13.00 13.25
N ALA A 497 -22.49 -13.86 12.25
CA ALA A 497 -21.48 -14.15 11.25
C ALA A 497 -20.90 -12.89 10.57
N ILE A 498 -21.64 -11.78 10.49
CA ILE A 498 -21.21 -10.53 9.84
C ILE A 498 -19.85 -10.00 10.35
N LEU A 499 -19.56 -10.14 11.66
CA LEU A 499 -18.26 -9.82 12.24
C LEU A 499 -17.52 -11.07 12.75
N GLN A 500 -18.24 -12.12 13.13
CA GLN A 500 -17.60 -13.30 13.71
C GLN A 500 -16.64 -13.98 12.73
N VAL A 501 -16.94 -13.98 11.43
CA VAL A 501 -16.04 -14.53 10.38
C VAL A 501 -14.71 -13.78 10.28
N LEU A 502 -14.65 -12.51 10.72
CA LEU A 502 -13.40 -11.77 10.86
C LEU A 502 -12.69 -12.13 12.17
N ARG A 503 -13.42 -12.33 13.28
CA ARG A 503 -12.81 -12.59 14.61
C ARG A 503 -12.15 -13.96 14.76
N ASP A 504 -12.65 -14.96 14.04
CA ASP A 504 -12.19 -16.35 14.17
C ASP A 504 -11.54 -16.92 12.91
N ARG A 505 -11.08 -16.05 11.99
CA ARG A 505 -10.49 -16.42 10.69
C ARG A 505 -9.39 -17.49 10.77
N ASP A 506 -8.55 -17.45 11.81
CA ASP A 506 -7.44 -18.41 12.01
C ASP A 506 -7.79 -19.57 12.96
N ARG A 507 -9.03 -19.65 13.46
CA ARG A 507 -9.44 -20.76 14.34
C ARG A 507 -9.66 -22.03 13.52
N LEU A 508 -9.20 -23.15 14.07
CA LEU A 508 -9.37 -24.48 13.48
C LEU A 508 -10.55 -25.23 14.14
N PRO A 509 -11.37 -25.97 13.35
CA PRO A 509 -11.34 -26.03 11.90
C PRO A 509 -11.78 -24.71 11.25
N VAL A 510 -11.19 -24.37 10.10
CA VAL A 510 -11.55 -23.17 9.33
C VAL A 510 -13.04 -23.24 8.98
N ARG A 511 -13.72 -22.08 9.00
CA ARG A 511 -15.12 -21.98 8.61
C ARG A 511 -15.33 -22.46 7.18
N ASP A 512 -16.24 -23.41 7.03
CA ASP A 512 -16.63 -23.99 5.74
C ASP A 512 -18.15 -24.23 5.70
N PRO A 513 -18.90 -23.77 4.68
CA PRO A 513 -18.44 -22.94 3.56
C PRO A 513 -18.31 -21.47 3.92
N LEU A 514 -17.33 -20.79 3.32
CA LEU A 514 -17.20 -19.34 3.30
C LEU A 514 -17.09 -18.90 1.83
N VAL A 515 -17.96 -17.98 1.40
CA VAL A 515 -17.91 -17.45 0.04
C VAL A 515 -16.70 -16.52 -0.16
N PRO A 516 -16.10 -16.45 -1.36
CA PRO A 516 -14.91 -15.62 -1.63
C PRO A 516 -15.05 -14.14 -1.24
N TRP A 517 -16.27 -13.60 -1.28
CA TRP A 517 -16.58 -12.20 -0.94
C TRP A 517 -17.08 -11.99 0.48
N ALA A 518 -17.01 -12.96 1.38
CA ALA A 518 -17.60 -12.85 2.72
C ALA A 518 -17.11 -11.63 3.54
N GLY A 519 -15.93 -11.08 3.21
CA GLY A 519 -15.39 -9.87 3.83
C GLY A 519 -16.17 -8.59 3.51
N GLU A 520 -16.99 -8.57 2.44
CA GLU A 520 -17.74 -7.38 2.04
C GLU A 520 -18.90 -7.05 2.98
N PHE A 521 -19.44 -8.05 3.68
CA PHE A 521 -20.74 -7.96 4.35
C PHE A 521 -20.77 -6.86 5.40
N ALA A 522 -19.72 -6.77 6.23
CA ALA A 522 -19.60 -5.74 7.25
C ALA A 522 -19.49 -4.33 6.65
N GLY A 523 -18.69 -4.19 5.58
CA GLY A 523 -18.47 -2.91 4.92
C GLY A 523 -19.70 -2.37 4.19
N LYS A 524 -20.42 -3.24 3.46
CA LYS A 524 -21.67 -2.87 2.76
C LYS A 524 -22.79 -2.53 3.75
N TYR A 525 -22.96 -3.34 4.81
CA TYR A 525 -23.90 -3.05 5.90
C TYR A 525 -23.63 -1.65 6.51
N LEU A 526 -22.37 -1.37 6.82
CA LEU A 526 -21.97 -0.08 7.39
C LEU A 526 -22.22 1.07 6.41
N THR A 527 -21.85 0.91 5.14
CA THR A 527 -22.07 1.90 4.08
C THR A 527 -23.55 2.25 3.95
N GLY A 528 -24.42 1.25 3.88
CA GLY A 528 -25.87 1.45 3.82
C GLY A 528 -26.41 2.14 5.07
N GLY A 529 -25.95 1.73 6.26
CA GLY A 529 -26.37 2.30 7.53
C GLY A 529 -25.99 3.77 7.69
N GLU A 530 -24.74 4.14 7.38
CA GLU A 530 -24.25 5.51 7.46
C GLU A 530 -25.03 6.45 6.53
N LEU A 531 -25.32 6.01 5.30
CA LEU A 531 -26.10 6.78 4.34
C LEU A 531 -27.58 6.90 4.76
N VAL A 532 -28.19 5.82 5.25
CA VAL A 532 -29.57 5.86 5.79
C VAL A 532 -29.64 6.78 7.01
N TRP A 533 -28.61 6.79 7.86
CA TRP A 533 -28.54 7.72 8.98
C TRP A 533 -28.50 9.18 8.51
N ARG A 534 -27.73 9.53 7.47
CA ARG A 534 -27.69 10.91 6.91
C ARG A 534 -29.06 11.47 6.48
N VAL A 535 -30.01 10.61 6.12
CA VAL A 535 -31.37 11.01 5.66
C VAL A 535 -32.48 10.79 6.70
N THR A 536 -32.13 10.29 7.88
CA THR A 536 -33.12 10.01 8.94
C THR A 536 -32.75 10.58 10.31
N HIS A 537 -31.44 10.70 10.59
CA HIS A 537 -30.88 11.03 11.90
C HIS A 537 -31.44 10.16 13.04
N ASP A 538 -31.78 8.90 12.74
CA ASP A 538 -32.30 7.99 13.74
C ASP A 538 -31.24 7.71 14.82
N ALA A 539 -31.59 8.01 16.08
CA ALA A 539 -30.66 7.94 17.20
C ALA A 539 -30.28 6.50 17.57
N LEU A 540 -31.21 5.54 17.40
CA LEU A 540 -30.93 4.13 17.66
C LEU A 540 -30.01 3.56 16.59
N LEU A 541 -30.25 3.90 15.32
CA LEU A 541 -29.36 3.53 14.22
C LEU A 541 -27.95 4.06 14.46
N ARG A 542 -27.79 5.33 14.85
CA ARG A 542 -26.46 5.90 15.19
C ARG A 542 -25.74 5.09 16.26
N ALA A 543 -26.42 4.79 17.36
CA ALA A 543 -25.84 4.05 18.48
C ALA A 543 -25.42 2.62 18.08
N THR A 544 -26.23 1.96 17.24
CA THR A 544 -25.93 0.64 16.69
C THR A 544 -24.70 0.69 15.78
N LEU A 545 -24.64 1.64 14.85
CA LEU A 545 -23.50 1.79 13.93
C LEU A 545 -22.20 2.15 14.67
N ASP A 546 -22.25 3.02 15.68
CA ASP A 546 -21.07 3.36 16.49
C ASP A 546 -20.51 2.14 17.23
N THR A 547 -21.40 1.28 17.72
CA THR A 547 -21.01 0.02 18.36
C THR A 547 -20.43 -0.94 17.33
N PHE A 548 -21.10 -1.10 16.18
CA PHE A 548 -20.63 -1.93 15.08
C PHE A 548 -19.25 -1.52 14.58
N VAL A 549 -18.97 -0.22 14.45
CA VAL A 549 -17.66 0.31 14.01
C VAL A 549 -16.56 -0.02 15.02
N ARG A 550 -16.79 0.18 16.32
CA ARG A 550 -15.83 -0.23 17.36
C ARG A 550 -15.52 -1.72 17.28
N ASP A 551 -16.55 -2.52 17.08
CA ASP A 551 -16.45 -3.98 16.98
C ASP A 551 -15.75 -4.44 15.68
N LEU A 552 -15.98 -3.78 14.56
CA LEU A 552 -15.31 -4.03 13.28
C LEU A 552 -13.83 -3.66 13.35
N ILE A 553 -13.50 -2.48 13.89
CA ILE A 553 -12.11 -2.03 14.08
C ILE A 553 -11.34 -3.02 14.96
N ALA A 554 -11.97 -3.53 16.02
CA ALA A 554 -11.38 -4.55 16.89
C ALA A 554 -11.08 -5.90 16.18
N CYS A 555 -11.62 -6.11 14.97
CA CYS A 555 -11.31 -7.28 14.16
C CYS A 555 -10.08 -7.08 13.25
N GLN A 556 -9.47 -5.89 13.19
CA GLN A 556 -8.29 -5.66 12.35
C GLN A 556 -7.03 -6.26 12.99
N GLU A 557 -6.28 -7.05 12.23
CA GLU A 557 -5.00 -7.63 12.68
C GLU A 557 -3.90 -6.55 12.82
N PRO A 558 -2.80 -6.81 13.57
CA PRO A 558 -1.70 -5.87 13.76
C PRO A 558 -1.06 -5.36 12.46
N ASP A 559 -1.05 -6.17 11.40
CA ASP A 559 -0.52 -5.82 10.08
C ASP A 559 -1.49 -4.99 9.21
N GLY A 560 -2.71 -4.74 9.69
CA GLY A 560 -3.72 -3.98 8.96
C GLY A 560 -4.78 -4.84 8.26
N TYR A 561 -4.64 -6.17 8.27
CA TYR A 561 -5.55 -7.06 7.56
C TYR A 561 -6.96 -7.11 8.19
N LEU A 562 -7.96 -6.82 7.36
CA LEU A 562 -9.38 -6.73 7.71
C LEU A 562 -10.21 -7.62 6.77
N GLY A 563 -9.88 -8.92 6.69
CA GLY A 563 -10.59 -9.91 5.87
C GLY A 563 -10.84 -11.23 6.62
N PRO A 564 -11.80 -12.07 6.21
CA PRO A 564 -12.22 -13.24 6.98
C PRO A 564 -11.38 -14.50 6.72
N PHE A 565 -10.41 -14.44 5.82
CA PHE A 565 -9.64 -15.62 5.42
C PHE A 565 -8.41 -15.82 6.32
N PRO A 566 -8.03 -17.09 6.60
CA PRO A 566 -6.88 -17.42 7.43
C PRO A 566 -5.55 -16.99 6.81
N ALA A 567 -4.51 -16.88 7.63
CA ALA A 567 -3.16 -16.49 7.20
C ALA A 567 -2.60 -17.35 6.05
N SER A 568 -3.03 -18.60 5.91
CA SER A 568 -2.63 -19.50 4.84
C SER A 568 -3.25 -19.20 3.46
N SER A 569 -4.31 -18.40 3.39
CA SER A 569 -5.04 -18.14 2.14
C SER A 569 -5.46 -16.68 1.92
N ARG A 570 -5.22 -15.79 2.88
CA ARG A 570 -5.51 -14.36 2.72
C ARG A 570 -4.55 -13.69 1.75
N LEU A 571 -5.05 -12.74 0.95
CA LEU A 571 -4.26 -11.89 0.04
C LEU A 571 -3.39 -12.69 -0.96
N THR A 572 -3.76 -13.93 -1.27
CA THR A 572 -3.13 -14.74 -2.32
C THR A 572 -3.73 -14.48 -3.70
N GLY A 573 -4.80 -13.66 -3.72
CA GLY A 573 -5.65 -13.36 -4.86
C GLY A 573 -6.51 -14.51 -5.36
N GLY A 574 -6.58 -15.64 -4.65
CA GLY A 574 -7.61 -16.68 -4.86
C GLY A 574 -8.92 -16.45 -4.10
N ASN A 575 -9.06 -15.29 -3.46
CA ASN A 575 -10.25 -14.85 -2.72
C ASN A 575 -10.49 -13.35 -2.99
N TRP A 576 -11.68 -12.85 -2.66
CA TRP A 576 -12.03 -11.44 -2.84
C TRP A 576 -11.68 -10.63 -1.57
N ASP A 577 -10.49 -10.88 -1.02
CA ASP A 577 -9.98 -10.22 0.18
C ASP A 577 -9.92 -8.70 0.02
N VAL A 578 -9.37 -8.24 -1.11
CA VAL A 578 -9.12 -6.82 -1.36
C VAL A 578 -10.43 -6.09 -1.61
N TRP A 579 -11.38 -6.75 -2.28
CA TRP A 579 -12.77 -6.30 -2.38
C TRP A 579 -13.46 -6.18 -0.99
N GLY A 580 -13.23 -7.14 -0.10
CA GLY A 580 -13.68 -7.05 1.29
C GLY A 580 -13.09 -5.85 2.02
N HIS A 581 -11.79 -5.60 1.86
CA HIS A 581 -11.12 -4.41 2.40
C HIS A 581 -11.72 -3.13 1.82
N TYR A 582 -11.93 -3.06 0.51
CA TYR A 582 -12.54 -1.91 -0.17
C TYR A 582 -13.88 -1.51 0.47
N HIS A 583 -14.80 -2.48 0.65
CA HIS A 583 -16.10 -2.19 1.24
C HIS A 583 -16.00 -1.79 2.72
N CYS A 584 -15.13 -2.42 3.50
CA CYS A 584 -14.90 -2.03 4.89
C CYS A 584 -14.33 -0.60 4.97
N MET A 585 -13.36 -0.27 4.12
CA MET A 585 -12.76 1.05 4.04
C MET A 585 -13.79 2.12 3.67
N LEU A 586 -14.65 1.85 2.68
CA LEU A 586 -15.70 2.78 2.26
C LEU A 586 -16.68 3.10 3.40
N GLY A 587 -17.15 2.07 4.12
CA GLY A 587 -18.04 2.26 5.27
C GLY A 587 -17.37 3.02 6.43
N LEU A 588 -16.11 2.71 6.73
CA LEU A 588 -15.33 3.40 7.77
C LEU A 588 -14.99 4.84 7.40
N ILE A 589 -14.74 5.13 6.11
CA ILE A 589 -14.55 6.47 5.58
C ILE A 589 -15.83 7.30 5.77
N LEU A 590 -17.00 6.75 5.41
CA LEU A 590 -18.29 7.42 5.62
C LEU A 590 -18.57 7.67 7.10
N HIS A 591 -18.23 6.69 7.96
CA HIS A 591 -18.33 6.86 9.41
C HIS A 591 -17.45 8.02 9.90
N TYR A 592 -16.18 8.07 9.48
CA TYR A 592 -15.27 9.15 9.82
C TYR A 592 -15.81 10.52 9.36
N GLU A 593 -16.36 10.62 8.17
CA GLU A 593 -16.98 11.86 7.69
C GLU A 593 -18.16 12.32 8.55
N ASN A 594 -18.92 11.37 9.09
CA ASN A 594 -20.12 11.64 9.88
C ASN A 594 -19.82 11.96 11.36
N THR A 595 -18.74 11.40 11.91
CA THR A 595 -18.47 11.43 13.36
C THR A 595 -17.13 12.05 13.73
N ALA A 596 -16.23 12.25 12.76
CA ALA A 596 -14.82 12.56 12.97
C ALA A 596 -14.10 11.54 13.89
N TYR A 597 -14.58 10.29 13.96
CA TYR A 597 -13.99 9.24 14.77
C TYR A 597 -12.68 8.73 14.14
N GLU A 598 -11.57 9.35 14.53
CA GLU A 598 -10.23 9.10 13.99
C GLU A 598 -9.82 7.61 13.90
N PRO A 599 -10.17 6.73 14.87
CA PRO A 599 -9.83 5.31 14.74
C PRO A 599 -10.40 4.63 13.49
N ALA A 600 -11.54 5.09 12.95
CA ALA A 600 -12.06 4.57 11.69
C ALA A 600 -11.14 4.91 10.51
N LEU A 601 -10.63 6.14 10.45
CA LEU A 601 -9.69 6.57 9.40
C LEU A 601 -8.34 5.85 9.54
N GLU A 602 -7.84 5.69 10.76
CA GLU A 602 -6.59 4.95 11.03
C GLU A 602 -6.70 3.48 10.62
N THR A 603 -7.83 2.82 10.87
CA THR A 603 -8.10 1.47 10.36
C THR A 603 -8.02 1.41 8.84
N CYS A 604 -8.58 2.39 8.12
CA CYS A 604 -8.45 2.48 6.67
C CYS A 604 -6.99 2.67 6.22
N ARG A 605 -6.20 3.49 6.93
CA ARG A 605 -4.78 3.70 6.65
C ARG A 605 -3.99 2.40 6.75
N ARG A 606 -4.14 1.66 7.85
CA ARG A 606 -3.45 0.38 8.05
C ARG A 606 -3.84 -0.66 7.01
N ALA A 607 -5.13 -0.71 6.63
CA ALA A 607 -5.60 -1.57 5.54
C ALA A 607 -4.97 -1.17 4.20
N ALA A 608 -4.98 0.12 3.84
CA ALA A 608 -4.39 0.61 2.59
C ALA A 608 -2.87 0.43 2.56
N ASP A 609 -2.19 0.60 3.70
CA ASP A 609 -0.75 0.36 3.83
C ASP A 609 -0.41 -1.10 3.54
N LEU A 610 -1.13 -2.04 4.13
CA LEU A 610 -0.99 -3.47 3.85
C LEU A 610 -1.20 -3.78 2.36
N LEU A 611 -2.26 -3.24 1.76
CA LEU A 611 -2.58 -3.48 0.35
C LEU A 611 -1.55 -2.86 -0.58
N PHE A 612 -1.03 -1.67 -0.27
CA PHE A 612 0.07 -1.06 -1.01
C PHE A 612 1.36 -1.88 -0.89
N GLU A 613 1.72 -2.33 0.31
CA GLU A 613 2.91 -3.15 0.55
C GLU A 613 2.80 -4.52 -0.14
N THR A 614 1.59 -5.05 -0.26
CA THR A 614 1.34 -6.37 -0.87
C THR A 614 1.22 -6.29 -2.39
N PHE A 615 0.45 -5.34 -2.94
CA PHE A 615 0.05 -5.31 -4.35
C PHE A 615 0.45 -4.04 -5.09
N GLY A 616 1.11 -3.08 -4.44
CA GLY A 616 1.59 -1.86 -5.10
C GLY A 616 2.65 -2.13 -6.18
N PRO A 617 3.17 -1.10 -6.85
CA PRO A 617 4.12 -1.25 -7.95
C PRO A 617 5.27 -2.24 -7.65
N GLY A 618 5.48 -3.21 -8.53
CA GLY A 618 6.50 -4.26 -8.38
C GLY A 618 6.13 -5.39 -7.40
N GLY A 619 4.94 -5.35 -6.79
CA GLY A 619 4.34 -6.47 -6.07
C GLY A 619 3.63 -7.45 -7.00
N PRO A 620 3.12 -8.58 -6.47
CA PRO A 620 2.18 -9.44 -7.19
C PRO A 620 0.96 -8.66 -7.65
N THR A 621 0.39 -9.10 -8.77
CA THR A 621 -0.83 -8.50 -9.30
C THR A 621 -2.09 -8.92 -8.55
N LEU A 622 -3.10 -8.05 -8.58
CA LEU A 622 -4.47 -8.33 -8.14
C LEU A 622 -5.23 -9.26 -9.11
N THR A 623 -4.69 -9.52 -10.31
CA THR A 623 -5.36 -10.27 -11.40
C THR A 623 -5.30 -11.79 -11.29
N CYS A 624 -4.68 -12.36 -10.25
CA CYS A 624 -4.37 -13.80 -10.20
C CYS A 624 -5.56 -14.77 -10.02
N ASP A 625 -6.80 -14.38 -10.30
CA ASP A 625 -7.94 -15.29 -10.35
C ASP A 625 -8.70 -15.17 -11.66
N GLY A 626 -8.75 -16.26 -12.43
CA GLY A 626 -9.67 -16.35 -13.55
C GLY A 626 -11.08 -15.91 -13.13
N ALA A 627 -11.83 -15.24 -14.01
CA ALA A 627 -13.18 -14.67 -13.78
C ALA A 627 -13.40 -13.70 -12.58
N GLY A 628 -12.58 -13.72 -11.50
CA GLY A 628 -12.83 -13.00 -10.23
C GLY A 628 -11.79 -11.96 -9.81
N GLY A 629 -10.59 -11.93 -10.40
CA GLY A 629 -9.51 -11.01 -9.96
C GLY A 629 -9.83 -9.52 -10.12
N GLN A 630 -10.73 -9.16 -11.05
CA GLN A 630 -11.13 -7.79 -11.30
C GLN A 630 -11.82 -7.11 -10.10
N MET A 631 -12.58 -7.86 -9.28
CA MET A 631 -13.32 -7.27 -8.16
C MET A 631 -12.37 -6.63 -7.13
N ASN A 632 -11.18 -7.19 -6.99
CA ASN A 632 -10.17 -6.70 -6.07
C ASN A 632 -9.60 -5.33 -6.47
N MET A 633 -9.84 -4.85 -7.70
CA MET A 633 -9.32 -3.57 -8.20
C MET A 633 -10.11 -2.36 -7.67
N ALA A 634 -11.33 -2.55 -7.15
CA ALA A 634 -12.18 -1.48 -6.62
C ALA A 634 -11.52 -0.67 -5.50
N VAL A 635 -10.51 -1.24 -4.83
CA VAL A 635 -9.72 -0.55 -3.82
C VAL A 635 -9.06 0.74 -4.35
N CYS A 636 -8.85 0.89 -5.66
CA CYS A 636 -8.36 2.13 -6.24
C CYS A 636 -9.26 3.34 -5.87
N HIS A 637 -10.58 3.15 -5.81
CA HIS A 637 -11.52 4.19 -5.39
C HIS A 637 -11.32 4.53 -3.90
N ALA A 638 -11.28 3.54 -3.00
CA ALA A 638 -11.05 3.82 -1.57
C ALA A 638 -9.66 4.43 -1.30
N ALA A 639 -8.64 4.07 -2.08
CA ALA A 639 -7.32 4.67 -2.01
C ALA A 639 -7.35 6.15 -2.40
N MET A 640 -8.12 6.53 -3.43
CA MET A 640 -8.33 7.94 -3.80
C MET A 640 -9.06 8.72 -2.70
N LEU A 641 -10.14 8.18 -2.13
CA LEU A 641 -10.85 8.81 -1.01
C LEU A 641 -9.96 8.97 0.23
N LEU A 642 -9.10 7.99 0.50
CA LEU A 642 -8.16 8.06 1.62
C LEU A 642 -7.05 9.08 1.35
N TYR A 643 -6.58 9.19 0.10
CA TYR A 643 -5.62 10.21 -0.31
C TYR A 643 -6.19 11.63 -0.13
N GLU A 644 -7.44 11.88 -0.52
CA GLU A 644 -8.12 13.18 -0.32
C GLU A 644 -8.09 13.60 1.16
N LYS A 645 -8.31 12.64 2.07
CA LYS A 645 -8.39 12.91 3.51
C LYS A 645 -7.02 13.08 4.18
N THR A 646 -6.02 12.33 3.72
CA THR A 646 -4.74 12.19 4.44
C THR A 646 -3.56 12.89 3.75
N GLY A 647 -3.62 13.13 2.44
CA GLY A 647 -2.50 13.64 1.65
C GLY A 647 -1.31 12.69 1.54
N VAL A 648 -1.47 11.41 1.92
CA VAL A 648 -0.39 10.42 1.95
C VAL A 648 -0.16 9.85 0.55
N PRO A 649 1.00 10.10 -0.11
CA PRO A 649 1.16 9.86 -1.55
C PRO A 649 1.01 8.40 -2.01
N ARG A 650 1.25 7.42 -1.13
CA ARG A 650 1.18 6.00 -1.49
C ARG A 650 -0.22 5.57 -1.92
N TYR A 651 -1.26 6.20 -1.37
CA TYR A 651 -2.64 5.85 -1.70
C TYR A 651 -2.99 6.31 -3.13
N LEU A 652 -2.48 7.48 -3.53
CA LEU A 652 -2.57 7.93 -4.93
C LEU A 652 -1.77 7.03 -5.87
N GLU A 653 -0.57 6.61 -5.46
CA GLU A 653 0.25 5.69 -6.24
C GLU A 653 -0.44 4.33 -6.44
N LEU A 654 -1.05 3.77 -5.38
CA LEU A 654 -1.85 2.55 -5.49
C LEU A 654 -2.96 2.68 -6.53
N ALA A 655 -3.73 3.77 -6.44
CA ALA A 655 -4.83 4.01 -7.37
C ALA A 655 -4.34 4.16 -8.82
N LYS A 656 -3.25 4.92 -9.05
CA LYS A 656 -2.66 5.10 -10.38
C LYS A 656 -2.12 3.80 -10.95
N TYR A 657 -1.42 3.02 -10.14
CA TYR A 657 -0.94 1.69 -10.55
C TYR A 657 -2.08 0.80 -10.99
N ILE A 658 -3.18 0.74 -10.22
CA ILE A 658 -4.33 -0.09 -10.59
C ILE A 658 -4.94 0.38 -11.92
N VAL A 659 -5.18 1.69 -12.06
CA VAL A 659 -5.85 2.27 -13.24
C VAL A 659 -4.99 2.18 -14.51
N HIS A 660 -3.68 2.34 -14.40
CA HIS A 660 -2.78 2.42 -15.56
C HIS A 660 -2.09 1.11 -15.91
N ASP A 661 -1.78 0.29 -14.91
CA ASP A 661 -1.04 -0.95 -15.09
C ASP A 661 -1.96 -2.15 -14.88
N ALA A 662 -2.56 -2.32 -13.68
CA ALA A 662 -3.31 -3.54 -13.35
C ALA A 662 -4.57 -3.75 -14.22
N TRP A 663 -5.26 -2.67 -14.60
CA TRP A 663 -6.40 -2.75 -15.54
C TRP A 663 -6.01 -3.24 -16.93
N ASN A 664 -4.73 -3.09 -17.31
CA ASN A 664 -4.22 -3.41 -18.64
C ASN A 664 -3.50 -4.77 -18.72
N GLU A 665 -3.38 -5.47 -17.60
CA GLU A 665 -2.81 -6.81 -17.55
C GLU A 665 -3.67 -7.85 -18.29
N GLU A 666 -3.04 -8.99 -18.62
CA GLU A 666 -3.74 -10.09 -19.27
C GLU A 666 -4.85 -10.64 -18.36
N GLY A 667 -6.06 -10.77 -18.91
CA GLY A 667 -7.25 -11.20 -18.17
C GLY A 667 -8.04 -10.07 -17.48
N ALA A 668 -7.49 -8.86 -17.39
CA ALA A 668 -8.17 -7.67 -16.86
C ALA A 668 -9.07 -7.00 -17.92
N GLY A 669 -9.85 -6.00 -17.50
CA GLY A 669 -10.89 -5.39 -18.32
C GLY A 669 -10.45 -4.28 -19.29
N LYS A 670 -9.19 -3.83 -19.26
CA LYS A 670 -8.64 -2.75 -20.12
C LYS A 670 -9.54 -1.52 -20.17
N TYR A 671 -10.10 -1.14 -19.02
CA TYR A 671 -11.25 -0.25 -18.93
C TYR A 671 -10.98 1.16 -19.46
N LEU A 672 -9.86 1.77 -19.05
CA LEU A 672 -9.46 3.11 -19.48
C LEU A 672 -9.20 3.15 -21.00
N ASP A 673 -8.39 2.22 -21.50
CA ASP A 673 -8.01 2.17 -22.91
C ASP A 673 -9.20 1.84 -23.82
N SER A 674 -10.07 0.90 -23.42
CA SER A 674 -11.27 0.53 -24.18
C SER A 674 -12.25 1.69 -24.27
N ALA A 675 -12.46 2.43 -23.16
CA ALA A 675 -13.33 3.60 -23.16
C ALA A 675 -12.79 4.72 -24.05
N LEU A 676 -11.48 5.00 -23.99
CA LEU A 676 -10.84 6.01 -24.85
C LEU A 676 -10.80 5.60 -26.33
N ALA A 677 -10.80 4.30 -26.63
CA ALA A 677 -10.97 3.77 -27.99
C ALA A 677 -12.43 3.84 -28.49
N GLY A 678 -13.37 4.26 -27.66
CA GLY A 678 -14.79 4.37 -28.01
C GLY A 678 -15.55 3.04 -28.04
N VAL A 679 -14.96 1.97 -27.50
CA VAL A 679 -15.60 0.65 -27.40
C VAL A 679 -16.78 0.74 -26.43
N PRO A 680 -17.98 0.21 -26.73
CA PRO A 680 -19.08 0.21 -25.79
C PRO A 680 -18.80 -0.74 -24.61
N MET A 681 -19.28 -0.39 -23.41
CA MET A 681 -18.93 -1.12 -22.18
C MET A 681 -19.21 -2.64 -22.22
N HIS A 682 -20.28 -3.08 -22.87
CA HIS A 682 -20.61 -4.51 -23.00
C HIS A 682 -19.63 -5.29 -23.90
N GLU A 683 -18.75 -4.61 -24.65
CA GLU A 683 -17.70 -5.21 -25.47
C GLU A 683 -16.31 -5.12 -24.82
N PHE A 684 -16.21 -4.57 -23.59
CA PHE A 684 -14.94 -4.59 -22.87
C PHE A 684 -14.51 -6.05 -22.59
N PRO A 685 -13.19 -6.34 -22.56
CA PRO A 685 -12.69 -7.69 -22.23
C PRO A 685 -13.30 -8.28 -20.97
N GLN A 686 -13.61 -7.42 -19.99
CA GLN A 686 -14.45 -7.75 -18.86
C GLN A 686 -15.51 -6.66 -18.66
N HIS A 687 -16.75 -7.08 -18.38
CA HIS A 687 -17.90 -6.17 -18.34
C HIS A 687 -18.93 -6.61 -17.27
N ARG A 688 -18.45 -7.16 -16.15
CA ARG A 688 -19.30 -7.44 -14.98
C ARG A 688 -19.59 -6.16 -14.19
N TRP A 689 -20.63 -6.19 -13.37
CA TRP A 689 -21.11 -5.00 -12.65
C TRP A 689 -20.16 -4.49 -11.57
N GLU A 690 -19.35 -5.36 -10.96
CA GLU A 690 -18.48 -4.97 -9.86
C GLU A 690 -17.46 -3.91 -10.29
N ALA A 691 -17.03 -3.95 -11.57
CA ALA A 691 -16.12 -2.97 -12.17
C ALA A 691 -16.67 -1.54 -12.15
N LEU A 692 -17.99 -1.35 -11.97
CA LEU A 692 -18.57 -0.02 -11.75
C LEU A 692 -17.94 0.68 -10.54
N HIS A 693 -17.50 -0.05 -9.52
CA HIS A 693 -16.78 0.52 -8.37
C HIS A 693 -15.33 0.90 -8.71
N ASP A 694 -14.67 0.15 -9.58
CA ASP A 694 -13.33 0.47 -10.09
C ASP A 694 -13.38 1.79 -10.86
N TYR A 695 -14.41 1.97 -11.70
CA TYR A 695 -14.58 3.17 -12.52
C TYR A 695 -14.76 4.44 -11.68
N GLN A 696 -15.21 4.34 -10.43
CA GLN A 696 -15.32 5.49 -9.51
C GLN A 696 -13.95 6.10 -9.15
N ALA A 697 -12.82 5.45 -9.45
CA ALA A 697 -11.51 6.09 -9.35
C ALA A 697 -11.25 7.15 -10.44
N LEU A 698 -11.89 7.04 -11.60
CA LEU A 698 -11.74 7.98 -12.72
C LEU A 698 -12.17 9.41 -12.39
N PRO A 699 -13.38 9.67 -11.83
CA PRO A 699 -13.77 11.01 -11.41
C PRO A 699 -12.81 11.60 -10.36
N GLU A 700 -12.38 10.80 -9.38
CA GLU A 700 -11.46 11.27 -8.35
C GLU A 700 -10.08 11.65 -8.93
N LEU A 701 -9.57 10.87 -9.90
CA LEU A 701 -8.35 11.21 -10.63
C LEU A 701 -8.52 12.47 -11.49
N TYR A 702 -9.69 12.66 -12.12
CA TYR A 702 -9.99 13.88 -12.88
C TYR A 702 -9.98 15.12 -11.99
N TRP A 703 -10.72 15.12 -10.87
CA TRP A 703 -10.76 16.28 -9.98
C TRP A 703 -9.39 16.60 -9.37
N LEU A 704 -8.60 15.57 -9.07
CA LEU A 704 -7.25 15.76 -8.55
C LEU A 704 -6.28 16.32 -9.60
N THR A 705 -6.29 15.78 -10.83
CA THR A 705 -5.22 16.01 -11.82
C THR A 705 -5.58 17.00 -12.93
N GLY A 706 -6.88 17.17 -13.21
CA GLY A 706 -7.39 17.89 -14.37
C GLY A 706 -7.15 17.19 -15.71
N ASP A 707 -6.68 15.94 -15.72
CA ASP A 707 -6.46 15.19 -16.96
C ASP A 707 -7.79 14.70 -17.56
N GLU A 708 -8.19 15.32 -18.67
CA GLU A 708 -9.49 15.09 -19.32
C GLU A 708 -9.71 13.66 -19.79
N LYS A 709 -8.67 12.84 -19.95
CA LYS A 709 -8.85 11.44 -20.37
C LYS A 709 -9.73 10.66 -19.37
N TYR A 710 -9.61 10.95 -18.08
CA TYR A 710 -10.38 10.24 -17.05
C TYR A 710 -11.86 10.61 -17.12
N ARG A 711 -12.17 11.90 -17.34
CA ARG A 711 -13.53 12.38 -17.55
C ARG A 711 -14.15 11.80 -18.82
N GLN A 712 -13.44 11.86 -19.95
CA GLN A 712 -13.90 11.32 -21.23
C GLN A 712 -14.21 9.83 -21.14
N ALA A 713 -13.33 9.05 -20.51
CA ALA A 713 -13.54 7.62 -20.29
C ALA A 713 -14.77 7.37 -19.42
N PHE A 714 -14.90 8.05 -18.28
CA PHE A 714 -16.02 7.84 -17.34
C PHE A 714 -17.38 8.21 -17.95
N GLU A 715 -17.47 9.35 -18.65
CA GLU A 715 -18.68 9.76 -19.38
C GLU A 715 -19.05 8.76 -20.48
N HIS A 716 -18.07 8.23 -21.21
CA HIS A 716 -18.30 7.22 -22.26
C HIS A 716 -18.80 5.89 -21.70
N ILE A 717 -18.22 5.41 -20.60
CA ILE A 717 -18.66 4.20 -19.90
C ILE A 717 -20.13 4.36 -19.45
N PHE A 718 -20.46 5.47 -18.78
CA PHE A 718 -21.84 5.72 -18.34
C PHE A 718 -22.81 5.80 -19.52
N LYS A 719 -22.47 6.56 -20.57
CA LYS A 719 -23.31 6.72 -21.75
C LYS A 719 -23.61 5.37 -22.44
N THR A 720 -22.60 4.53 -22.60
CA THR A 720 -22.76 3.24 -23.29
C THR A 720 -23.50 2.21 -22.43
N GLY A 721 -23.29 2.23 -21.11
CA GLY A 721 -24.10 1.44 -20.17
C GLY A 721 -25.58 1.84 -20.14
N LEU A 722 -25.85 3.15 -20.12
CA LEU A 722 -27.21 3.68 -20.12
C LEU A 722 -27.97 3.29 -21.40
N ALA A 723 -27.30 3.38 -22.56
CA ALA A 723 -27.89 3.03 -23.84
C ALA A 723 -28.08 1.52 -24.02
N GLY A 724 -27.16 0.72 -23.49
CA GLY A 724 -27.11 -0.72 -23.69
C GLY A 724 -27.92 -1.54 -22.69
N ASP A 725 -27.95 -1.19 -21.40
CA ASP A 725 -28.32 -2.16 -20.36
C ASP A 725 -29.26 -1.62 -19.28
N ARG A 726 -29.66 -0.35 -19.35
CA ARG A 726 -30.63 0.22 -18.41
C ARG A 726 -32.05 -0.19 -18.84
N HIS A 727 -32.67 -1.07 -18.06
CA HIS A 727 -34.00 -1.64 -18.30
C HIS A 727 -35.13 -0.62 -18.03
N ASN A 728 -36.36 -0.95 -18.46
CA ASN A 728 -37.55 -0.14 -18.21
C ASN A 728 -37.78 0.18 -16.71
N THR A 729 -37.32 -0.68 -15.81
CA THR A 729 -37.39 -0.53 -14.35
C THR A 729 -36.35 0.43 -13.77
N GLY A 730 -35.38 0.89 -14.57
CA GLY A 730 -34.17 1.56 -14.09
C GLY A 730 -33.15 0.60 -13.44
N GLY A 731 -33.44 -0.70 -13.39
CA GLY A 731 -32.43 -1.72 -13.12
C GLY A 731 -31.45 -1.83 -14.29
N VAL A 732 -30.24 -2.31 -14.02
CA VAL A 732 -29.17 -2.37 -15.02
C VAL A 732 -28.54 -3.75 -15.02
N THR A 733 -28.07 -4.18 -16.20
CA THR A 733 -27.45 -5.48 -16.50
C THR A 733 -28.43 -6.63 -16.52
N SER A 734 -28.04 -7.69 -17.23
CA SER A 734 -28.73 -8.98 -17.23
C SER A 734 -27.73 -10.10 -16.97
N GLY A 735 -27.97 -10.89 -15.93
CA GLY A 735 -27.06 -11.97 -15.54
C GLY A 735 -25.72 -11.47 -14.98
N GLU A 736 -25.76 -10.38 -14.18
CA GLU A 736 -24.60 -9.78 -13.50
C GLU A 736 -23.56 -9.11 -14.44
N GLY A 737 -23.91 -8.88 -15.71
CA GLY A 737 -23.01 -8.24 -16.68
C GLY A 737 -23.74 -7.41 -17.73
N PHE A 738 -22.99 -6.47 -18.31
CA PHE A 738 -23.46 -5.66 -19.43
C PHE A 738 -23.53 -6.51 -20.69
N CYS A 739 -24.70 -6.54 -21.32
CA CYS A 739 -25.02 -7.39 -22.47
C CYS A 739 -25.42 -6.60 -23.72
N GLY A 740 -25.55 -5.27 -23.62
CA GLY A 740 -25.87 -4.40 -24.75
C GLY A 740 -27.34 -4.42 -25.18
N SER A 741 -28.25 -4.99 -24.38
CA SER A 741 -29.70 -4.89 -24.61
C SER A 741 -30.51 -4.58 -23.35
N PRO A 742 -31.33 -3.50 -23.32
CA PRO A 742 -32.23 -3.21 -22.21
C PRO A 742 -33.47 -4.11 -22.21
N TYR A 743 -33.61 -4.99 -23.20
CA TYR A 743 -34.75 -5.89 -23.37
C TYR A 743 -34.43 -7.34 -22.96
N ASN A 744 -33.16 -7.63 -22.63
CA ASN A 744 -32.74 -8.93 -22.16
C ASN A 744 -33.54 -9.33 -20.89
N LEU A 745 -34.02 -10.57 -20.87
CA LEU A 745 -34.88 -11.12 -19.80
C LEU A 745 -34.08 -11.83 -18.69
N GLY A 746 -32.75 -11.70 -18.69
CA GLY A 746 -31.88 -12.23 -17.65
C GLY A 746 -32.17 -11.63 -16.27
N ALA A 747 -31.56 -12.21 -15.24
CA ALA A 747 -31.72 -11.71 -13.88
C ALA A 747 -31.15 -10.28 -13.76
N ILE A 748 -31.95 -9.37 -13.20
CA ILE A 748 -31.56 -7.99 -12.92
C ILE A 748 -31.18 -7.95 -11.44
N GLU A 749 -29.88 -8.10 -11.15
CA GLU A 749 -29.38 -8.16 -9.78
C GLU A 749 -29.50 -6.79 -9.07
N THR A 750 -29.91 -6.82 -7.80
CA THR A 750 -30.01 -5.62 -6.96
C THR A 750 -28.68 -4.90 -6.81
N CYS A 751 -27.57 -5.59 -6.55
CA CYS A 751 -26.24 -4.98 -6.44
C CYS A 751 -25.83 -4.20 -7.70
N CYS A 752 -26.16 -4.70 -8.90
CA CYS A 752 -25.91 -4.01 -10.16
C CYS A 752 -26.60 -2.64 -10.19
N THR A 753 -27.87 -2.59 -9.77
CA THR A 753 -28.64 -1.35 -9.69
C THR A 753 -28.06 -0.40 -8.63
N VAL A 754 -27.64 -0.92 -7.48
CA VAL A 754 -27.01 -0.10 -6.42
C VAL A 754 -25.70 0.52 -6.89
N ALA A 755 -24.84 -0.25 -7.55
CA ALA A 755 -23.57 0.22 -8.09
C ALA A 755 -23.78 1.24 -9.21
N TRP A 756 -24.78 1.01 -10.08
CA TRP A 756 -25.19 1.96 -11.12
C TRP A 756 -25.61 3.31 -10.53
N ILE A 757 -26.43 3.31 -9.47
CA ILE A 757 -26.85 4.55 -8.80
C ILE A 757 -25.64 5.26 -8.18
N ALA A 758 -24.71 4.53 -7.55
CA ALA A 758 -23.48 5.10 -7.00
C ALA A 758 -22.65 5.81 -8.10
N MET A 759 -22.44 5.14 -9.23
CA MET A 759 -21.71 5.68 -10.36
C MET A 759 -22.44 6.89 -10.96
N ALA A 760 -23.77 6.83 -11.11
CA ALA A 760 -24.57 7.94 -11.63
C ALA A 760 -24.46 9.19 -10.73
N VAL A 761 -24.36 9.03 -9.41
CA VAL A 761 -24.10 10.16 -8.49
C VAL A 761 -22.75 10.83 -8.82
N ASP A 762 -21.70 10.05 -9.11
CA ASP A 762 -20.41 10.61 -9.52
C ASP A 762 -20.45 11.27 -10.91
N VAL A 763 -21.23 10.72 -11.83
CA VAL A 763 -21.47 11.36 -13.14
C VAL A 763 -22.22 12.68 -12.95
N LEU A 764 -23.19 12.75 -12.04
CA LEU A 764 -23.89 13.99 -11.70
C LEU A 764 -22.93 15.01 -11.07
N ARG A 765 -22.03 14.57 -10.17
CA ARG A 765 -20.97 15.42 -9.60
C ARG A 765 -20.05 15.98 -10.68
N MET A 766 -19.68 15.16 -11.66
CA MET A 766 -18.77 15.52 -12.75
C MET A 766 -19.42 16.48 -13.76
N THR A 767 -20.63 16.17 -14.20
CA THR A 767 -21.26 16.84 -15.34
C THR A 767 -22.19 17.98 -14.95
N GLY A 768 -22.82 17.91 -13.77
CA GLY A 768 -23.92 18.80 -13.41
C GLY A 768 -25.12 18.69 -14.36
N ASP A 769 -25.27 17.57 -15.06
CA ASP A 769 -26.37 17.33 -15.99
C ASP A 769 -27.61 16.81 -15.25
N SER A 770 -28.70 17.58 -15.29
CA SER A 770 -29.92 17.23 -14.56
C SER A 770 -30.56 15.93 -15.04
N ARG A 771 -30.28 15.48 -16.27
CA ARG A 771 -30.77 14.20 -16.81
C ARG A 771 -30.18 13.01 -16.08
N VAL A 772 -28.96 13.13 -15.56
CA VAL A 772 -28.35 12.09 -14.73
C VAL A 772 -29.09 11.96 -13.41
N ALA A 773 -29.58 13.07 -12.84
CA ALA A 773 -30.45 13.04 -11.66
C ALA A 773 -31.82 12.39 -11.94
N ASP A 774 -32.33 12.46 -13.18
CA ASP A 774 -33.53 11.72 -13.58
C ASP A 774 -33.26 10.21 -13.58
N GLU A 775 -32.11 9.76 -14.06
CA GLU A 775 -31.70 8.34 -14.02
C GLU A 775 -31.54 7.84 -12.58
N ILE A 776 -30.90 8.63 -11.71
CA ILE A 776 -30.78 8.32 -10.28
C ILE A 776 -32.17 8.18 -9.64
N GLU A 777 -33.06 9.14 -9.86
CA GLU A 777 -34.44 9.11 -9.35
C GLU A 777 -35.20 7.88 -9.85
N TRP A 778 -35.11 7.60 -11.15
CA TRP A 778 -35.77 6.45 -11.78
C TRP A 778 -35.32 5.13 -11.16
N SER A 779 -34.02 4.84 -11.17
CA SER A 779 -33.47 3.59 -10.62
C SER A 779 -33.76 3.44 -9.13
N THR A 780 -33.75 4.54 -8.38
CA THR A 780 -33.98 4.55 -6.92
C THR A 780 -35.44 4.23 -6.58
N LEU A 781 -36.40 4.90 -7.23
CA LEU A 781 -37.83 4.78 -6.90
C LEU A 781 -38.49 3.52 -7.46
N ASN A 782 -37.88 2.89 -8.48
CA ASN A 782 -38.42 1.71 -9.14
C ASN A 782 -37.65 0.44 -8.73
N SER A 783 -36.57 0.09 -9.43
CA SER A 783 -35.84 -1.17 -9.20
C SER A 783 -35.27 -1.28 -7.78
N ALA A 784 -34.55 -0.28 -7.29
CA ALA A 784 -33.91 -0.33 -5.97
C ALA A 784 -34.93 -0.43 -4.83
N LEU A 785 -35.99 0.41 -4.84
CA LEU A 785 -37.07 0.30 -3.85
C LEU A 785 -37.85 -1.01 -3.97
N GLY A 786 -38.01 -1.52 -5.19
CA GLY A 786 -38.66 -2.80 -5.47
C GLY A 786 -37.91 -4.01 -4.94
N ALA A 787 -36.58 -3.93 -4.83
CA ALA A 787 -35.73 -4.98 -4.26
C ALA A 787 -35.99 -5.23 -2.76
N VAL A 788 -36.46 -4.21 -2.04
CA VAL A 788 -36.76 -4.30 -0.61
C VAL A 788 -38.23 -4.72 -0.45
N PRO A 789 -38.56 -5.72 0.41
CA PRO A 789 -39.93 -6.07 0.72
C PRO A 789 -40.57 -5.03 1.65
N TYR A 790 -41.89 -4.98 1.71
CA TYR A 790 -42.62 -4.07 2.62
C TYR A 790 -42.31 -4.29 4.11
N SER A 791 -41.76 -5.45 4.50
CA SER A 791 -41.26 -5.72 5.86
C SER A 791 -39.94 -5.03 6.16
N GLY A 792 -39.13 -4.71 5.14
CA GLY A 792 -37.82 -4.09 5.28
C GLY A 792 -36.69 -4.99 5.81
N ARG A 793 -36.90 -6.31 5.95
CA ARG A 793 -35.96 -7.22 6.63
C ARG A 793 -34.93 -7.90 5.73
N VAL A 794 -35.29 -8.24 4.50
CA VAL A 794 -34.46 -8.97 3.53
C VAL A 794 -34.48 -8.21 2.20
N CYS A 795 -33.92 -8.75 1.12
CA CYS A 795 -34.10 -8.21 -0.22
C CYS A 795 -34.32 -9.34 -1.24
N ALA A 796 -34.75 -8.96 -2.44
CA ALA A 796 -34.66 -9.82 -3.62
C ALA A 796 -33.25 -9.75 -4.21
N TYR A 797 -32.77 -10.84 -4.78
CA TYR A 797 -31.57 -10.79 -5.63
C TYR A 797 -32.00 -10.24 -7.00
N ASN A 798 -32.97 -10.90 -7.63
CA ASN A 798 -33.49 -10.53 -8.93
C ASN A 798 -34.74 -9.62 -8.84
N VAL A 799 -34.73 -8.50 -9.55
CA VAL A 799 -35.88 -7.58 -9.69
C VAL A 799 -36.32 -7.55 -11.17
N PRO A 800 -36.99 -8.60 -11.66
CA PRO A 800 -37.26 -8.76 -13.10
C PRO A 800 -38.27 -7.72 -13.62
N MET A 801 -38.24 -7.45 -14.93
CA MET A 801 -39.22 -6.55 -15.57
C MET A 801 -40.64 -7.14 -15.52
N ASP A 802 -40.76 -8.43 -15.83
CA ASP A 802 -41.96 -9.24 -15.74
C ASP A 802 -41.60 -10.53 -14.96
N GLY A 803 -42.42 -10.97 -14.01
CA GLY A 803 -42.13 -12.19 -13.25
C GLY A 803 -42.62 -12.17 -11.81
N THR A 804 -41.88 -12.86 -10.95
CA THR A 804 -42.13 -12.93 -9.50
C THR A 804 -40.85 -12.55 -8.76
N ARG A 805 -40.96 -11.73 -7.70
CA ARG A 805 -39.82 -11.42 -6.82
C ARG A 805 -39.68 -12.49 -5.75
N VAL A 806 -38.44 -12.91 -5.49
CA VAL A 806 -38.11 -13.88 -4.45
C VAL A 806 -37.28 -13.20 -3.37
N PHE A 807 -37.90 -12.93 -2.22
CA PHE A 807 -37.23 -12.23 -1.11
C PHE A 807 -36.52 -13.23 -0.19
N GLY A 808 -35.22 -13.02 0.06
CA GLY A 808 -34.42 -13.71 1.08
C GLY A 808 -34.02 -15.17 0.80
N VAL A 809 -34.68 -15.88 -0.12
CA VAL A 809 -34.47 -17.33 -0.34
C VAL A 809 -33.96 -17.71 -1.73
N GLU A 810 -33.67 -16.72 -2.58
CA GLU A 810 -33.23 -16.98 -3.97
C GLU A 810 -31.79 -17.52 -4.05
N LEU A 811 -30.90 -17.02 -3.17
CA LEU A 811 -29.48 -17.39 -3.14
C LEU A 811 -29.00 -17.82 -1.73
N PRO A 812 -29.62 -18.84 -1.12
CA PRO A 812 -29.33 -19.23 0.26
C PRO A 812 -27.91 -19.77 0.46
N TRP A 813 -27.25 -20.20 -0.61
CA TRP A 813 -25.87 -20.69 -0.59
C TRP A 813 -24.84 -19.56 -0.37
N GLN A 814 -25.20 -18.29 -0.56
CA GLN A 814 -24.33 -17.16 -0.24
C GLN A 814 -24.24 -16.86 1.26
N SER A 815 -25.21 -17.34 2.04
CA SER A 815 -25.31 -17.06 3.47
C SER A 815 -24.36 -17.95 4.29
N PRO A 816 -23.48 -17.37 5.13
CA PRO A 816 -22.63 -18.16 6.01
C PRO A 816 -23.45 -18.89 7.08
N LYS A 817 -22.90 -19.97 7.64
CA LYS A 817 -23.48 -20.66 8.81
C LYS A 817 -23.61 -19.65 9.97
N ALA A 818 -24.85 -19.46 10.45
CA ALA A 818 -25.26 -18.40 11.41
C ALA A 818 -25.27 -16.96 10.86
N GLY A 819 -25.56 -16.79 9.57
CA GLY A 819 -25.88 -15.51 8.93
C GLY A 819 -26.98 -15.61 7.88
N PRO A 820 -28.21 -16.06 8.24
CA PRO A 820 -29.29 -16.31 7.28
C PRO A 820 -29.78 -15.06 6.54
N ASP A 821 -29.51 -13.87 7.09
CA ASP A 821 -29.89 -12.59 6.48
C ASP A 821 -28.74 -11.98 5.64
N LEU A 822 -27.60 -12.69 5.48
CA LEU A 822 -26.41 -12.17 4.78
C LEU A 822 -26.28 -12.78 3.38
N ASN A 823 -26.23 -11.90 2.38
CA ASN A 823 -25.78 -12.14 1.01
C ASN A 823 -25.41 -10.78 0.40
N CYS A 824 -24.81 -10.75 -0.79
CA CYS A 824 -24.31 -9.50 -1.39
C CYS A 824 -25.40 -8.43 -1.53
N CYS A 825 -26.58 -8.82 -1.99
CA CYS A 825 -27.71 -7.93 -2.21
C CYS A 825 -28.31 -7.47 -0.87
N ALA A 826 -28.44 -8.35 0.11
CA ALA A 826 -29.07 -8.03 1.40
C ALA A 826 -28.31 -6.95 2.16
N VAL A 827 -26.98 -6.96 2.09
CA VAL A 827 -26.14 -5.92 2.72
C VAL A 827 -26.03 -4.63 1.92
N ASN A 828 -26.55 -4.57 0.70
CA ASN A 828 -26.39 -3.43 -0.20
C ASN A 828 -27.72 -2.77 -0.62
N ALA A 829 -28.85 -3.49 -0.57
CA ALA A 829 -30.15 -3.09 -1.12
C ALA A 829 -30.72 -1.78 -0.52
N TYR A 830 -30.31 -1.43 0.70
CA TYR A 830 -30.77 -0.23 1.41
C TYR A 830 -29.94 1.03 1.08
N ARG A 831 -28.78 0.85 0.45
CA ARG A 831 -27.84 1.94 0.12
C ARG A 831 -28.47 3.03 -0.75
N PRO A 832 -29.27 2.74 -1.81
CA PRO A 832 -29.86 3.78 -2.66
C PRO A 832 -30.79 4.76 -1.93
N MET A 833 -31.53 4.29 -0.93
CA MET A 833 -32.41 5.15 -0.13
C MET A 833 -31.59 6.11 0.73
N GLY A 834 -30.45 5.66 1.24
CA GLY A 834 -29.50 6.50 1.95
C GLY A 834 -28.74 7.45 1.03
N MET A 835 -28.45 7.05 -0.22
CA MET A 835 -27.77 7.91 -1.21
C MET A 835 -28.53 9.18 -1.53
N LEU A 836 -29.82 9.32 -1.17
CA LEU A 836 -30.51 10.61 -1.19
C LEU A 836 -29.71 11.71 -0.48
N ALA A 837 -28.93 11.39 0.57
CA ALA A 837 -28.03 12.34 1.21
C ALA A 837 -26.96 12.91 0.27
N GLU A 838 -26.56 12.18 -0.76
CA GLU A 838 -25.48 12.54 -1.68
C GLU A 838 -25.96 13.41 -2.83
N TRP A 839 -27.21 13.25 -3.26
CA TRP A 839 -27.71 13.90 -4.48
C TRP A 839 -28.98 14.71 -4.31
N ALA A 840 -29.73 14.61 -3.21
CA ALA A 840 -31.01 15.32 -3.05
C ALA A 840 -30.84 16.85 -3.11
N LEU A 841 -29.85 17.36 -2.38
CA LEU A 841 -29.45 18.76 -2.35
C LEU A 841 -27.92 18.82 -2.48
N MET A 842 -27.43 19.46 -3.53
CA MET A 842 -26.00 19.53 -3.84
C MET A 842 -25.52 20.98 -3.89
N ASP A 843 -24.24 21.19 -3.58
CA ASP A 843 -23.54 22.46 -3.79
C ASP A 843 -22.79 22.45 -5.13
N GLY A 844 -22.49 23.62 -5.67
CA GLY A 844 -21.65 23.76 -6.85
C GLY A 844 -21.20 25.21 -7.07
N PRO A 845 -20.39 25.47 -8.11
CA PRO A 845 -19.94 26.82 -8.46
C PRO A 845 -21.07 27.82 -8.67
N GLU A 846 -22.25 27.33 -9.09
CA GLU A 846 -23.46 28.11 -9.35
C GLU A 846 -24.48 28.06 -8.20
N GLY A 847 -24.05 27.76 -6.97
CA GLY A 847 -24.89 27.68 -5.77
C GLY A 847 -25.62 26.35 -5.61
N LEU A 848 -26.66 26.33 -4.78
CA LEU A 848 -27.34 25.09 -4.41
C LEU A 848 -28.17 24.54 -5.56
N ALA A 849 -28.20 23.22 -5.72
CA ALA A 849 -29.04 22.49 -6.66
C ALA A 849 -29.95 21.51 -5.92
N LEU A 850 -31.27 21.72 -6.03
CA LEU A 850 -32.29 20.79 -5.54
C LEU A 850 -32.64 19.80 -6.64
N ASN A 851 -32.29 18.53 -6.41
CA ASN A 851 -32.55 17.43 -7.33
C ASN A 851 -33.75 16.58 -6.90
N PHE A 852 -33.81 16.17 -5.64
CA PHE A 852 -34.84 15.25 -5.17
C PHE A 852 -36.10 16.01 -4.75
N TYR A 853 -37.23 15.57 -5.29
CA TYR A 853 -38.54 16.05 -4.88
C TYR A 853 -39.26 14.98 -4.05
N GLY A 854 -39.82 15.39 -2.92
CA GLY A 854 -40.55 14.50 -2.02
C GLY A 854 -40.78 15.18 -0.67
N PRO A 855 -41.77 14.72 0.12
CA PRO A 855 -42.11 15.35 1.39
C PRO A 855 -40.92 15.28 2.34
N SER A 856 -40.23 16.40 2.53
CA SER A 856 -38.93 16.44 3.23
C SER A 856 -38.54 17.83 3.72
N ASP A 857 -37.68 17.90 4.73
CA ASP A 857 -36.95 19.12 5.09
C ASP A 857 -35.47 18.91 4.79
N LEU A 858 -34.96 19.53 3.72
CA LEU A 858 -33.55 19.42 3.33
C LEU A 858 -32.77 20.64 3.83
N ARG A 859 -31.65 20.41 4.50
CA ARG A 859 -30.91 21.45 5.23
C ARG A 859 -29.52 21.63 4.65
N ALA A 860 -29.03 22.87 4.60
CA ALA A 860 -27.67 23.19 4.17
C ALA A 860 -27.12 24.40 4.94
N THR A 861 -25.79 24.51 4.96
CA THR A 861 -25.10 25.73 5.39
C THR A 861 -24.45 26.38 4.17
N LEU A 862 -24.81 27.63 3.90
CA LEU A 862 -24.25 28.40 2.78
C LEU A 862 -22.79 28.80 3.06
N PRO A 863 -22.00 29.17 2.03
CA PRO A 863 -20.61 29.61 2.22
C PRO A 863 -20.44 30.78 3.20
N SER A 864 -21.46 31.61 3.38
CA SER A 864 -21.52 32.70 4.35
C SER A 864 -21.67 32.25 5.82
N GLY A 865 -21.86 30.95 6.06
CA GLY A 865 -22.23 30.37 7.36
C GLY A 865 -23.72 30.46 7.70
N ASN A 866 -24.56 30.99 6.80
CA ASN A 866 -26.00 31.07 7.01
C ASN A 866 -26.67 29.71 6.82
N PHE A 867 -27.67 29.42 7.64
CA PHE A 867 -28.39 28.15 7.63
C PHE A 867 -29.69 28.27 6.84
N ILE A 868 -29.95 27.29 5.97
CA ILE A 868 -31.15 27.23 5.13
C ILE A 868 -31.83 25.86 5.25
N VAL A 869 -33.17 25.88 5.25
CA VAL A 869 -34.01 24.68 5.11
C VAL A 869 -34.93 24.86 3.91
N LEU A 870 -34.94 23.88 3.01
CA LEU A 870 -35.91 23.73 1.94
C LEU A 870 -36.96 22.71 2.38
N SER A 871 -38.09 23.20 2.87
CA SER A 871 -39.21 22.38 3.31
C SER A 871 -40.16 22.11 2.16
N GLN A 872 -40.23 20.85 1.75
CA GLN A 872 -41.09 20.38 0.67
C GLN A 872 -42.39 19.81 1.24
N ASP A 873 -43.51 20.39 0.84
CA ASP A 873 -44.87 19.87 1.03
C ASP A 873 -45.40 19.35 -0.32
N THR A 874 -45.56 18.03 -0.41
CA THR A 874 -45.90 17.35 -1.66
C THR A 874 -46.31 15.91 -1.44
N ASN A 875 -47.13 15.38 -2.36
CA ASN A 875 -47.36 13.94 -2.53
C ASN A 875 -46.59 13.37 -3.74
N TYR A 876 -45.60 14.10 -4.28
CA TYR A 876 -44.67 13.57 -5.28
C TYR A 876 -43.95 12.34 -4.70
N PRO A 877 -43.73 11.27 -5.49
CA PRO A 877 -43.91 11.14 -6.95
C PRO A 877 -45.31 10.70 -7.42
N VAL A 878 -46.30 10.60 -6.54
CA VAL A 878 -47.68 10.23 -6.92
C VAL A 878 -48.43 11.42 -7.51
N GLY A 879 -48.34 12.57 -6.83
CA GLY A 879 -48.89 13.84 -7.27
C GLY A 879 -47.88 14.70 -8.05
N ASN A 880 -48.38 15.62 -8.86
CA ASN A 880 -47.56 16.45 -9.74
C ASN A 880 -47.16 17.82 -9.17
N ARG A 881 -47.60 18.16 -7.95
CA ARG A 881 -47.35 19.47 -7.33
C ARG A 881 -46.32 19.37 -6.23
N VAL A 882 -45.34 20.26 -6.24
CA VAL A 882 -44.35 20.43 -5.17
C VAL A 882 -44.38 21.87 -4.69
N GLU A 883 -44.56 22.03 -3.39
CA GLU A 883 -44.46 23.33 -2.73
C GLU A 883 -43.22 23.34 -1.85
N ILE A 884 -42.35 24.32 -2.04
CA ILE A 884 -41.09 24.46 -1.30
C ILE A 884 -41.13 25.77 -0.53
N HIS A 885 -40.98 25.69 0.78
CA HIS A 885 -40.80 26.83 1.66
C HIS A 885 -39.32 26.98 2.00
N VAL A 886 -38.78 28.16 1.73
CA VAL A 886 -37.43 28.54 2.12
C VAL A 886 -37.47 29.06 3.55
N ARG A 887 -36.79 28.38 4.47
CA ARG A 887 -36.63 28.84 5.85
C ARG A 887 -35.18 29.23 6.11
N MET A 888 -34.97 30.39 6.71
CA MET A 888 -33.63 30.97 6.87
C MET A 888 -33.53 31.80 8.14
N ASN A 889 -32.34 31.83 8.77
CA ASN A 889 -32.12 32.68 9.94
C ASN A 889 -31.89 34.16 9.55
N ARG A 890 -31.39 34.41 8.35
CA ARG A 890 -31.11 35.74 7.80
C ARG A 890 -31.31 35.70 6.29
N GLY A 891 -31.91 36.74 5.71
CA GLY A 891 -32.02 36.85 4.26
C GLY A 891 -30.67 36.94 3.57
N GLU A 892 -30.54 36.30 2.40
CA GLU A 892 -29.29 36.22 1.66
C GLU A 892 -29.52 36.05 0.16
N SER A 893 -28.66 36.69 -0.64
CA SER A 893 -28.68 36.55 -2.09
C SER A 893 -27.81 35.38 -2.52
N PHE A 894 -28.43 34.38 -3.16
CA PHE A 894 -27.71 33.28 -3.78
C PHE A 894 -28.57 32.62 -4.88
N PRO A 895 -27.93 31.98 -5.88
CA PRO A 895 -28.64 31.17 -6.85
C PRO A 895 -29.10 29.83 -6.25
N LEU A 896 -30.38 29.51 -6.43
CA LEU A 896 -30.97 28.19 -6.20
C LEU A 896 -31.35 27.58 -7.56
N ARG A 897 -30.85 26.40 -7.85
CA ARG A 897 -31.10 25.64 -9.07
C ARG A 897 -32.11 24.54 -8.78
N LEU A 898 -33.20 24.49 -9.54
CA LEU A 898 -34.24 23.46 -9.41
C LEU A 898 -34.13 22.51 -10.59
N ARG A 899 -34.02 21.20 -10.36
CA ARG A 899 -34.06 20.22 -11.44
C ARG A 899 -35.43 20.28 -12.13
N ILE A 900 -35.45 20.48 -13.44
CA ILE A 900 -36.65 20.28 -14.26
C ILE A 900 -36.46 18.96 -15.01
N PRO A 901 -37.16 17.87 -14.61
CA PRO A 901 -36.92 16.56 -15.20
C PRO A 901 -37.14 16.57 -16.71
N GLU A 902 -36.32 15.83 -17.46
CA GLU A 902 -36.44 15.73 -18.93
C GLU A 902 -37.81 15.22 -19.35
N TRP A 903 -38.40 14.36 -18.54
CA TRP A 903 -39.71 13.80 -18.81
C TRP A 903 -40.87 14.79 -18.62
N SER A 904 -40.67 15.90 -17.91
CA SER A 904 -41.73 16.88 -17.60
C SER A 904 -41.72 18.04 -18.61
N LYS A 905 -42.40 17.85 -19.75
CA LYS A 905 -42.33 18.78 -20.90
C LYS A 905 -43.08 20.10 -20.68
N GLN A 906 -44.16 20.09 -19.90
CA GLN A 906 -44.98 21.27 -19.60
C GLN A 906 -44.93 21.65 -18.11
N THR A 907 -43.73 21.94 -17.59
CA THR A 907 -43.54 22.31 -16.18
C THR A 907 -43.90 23.78 -15.95
N LYS A 908 -44.67 24.06 -14.89
CA LYS A 908 -44.92 25.43 -14.42
C LYS A 908 -44.22 25.67 -13.10
N VAL A 909 -43.41 26.71 -13.02
CA VAL A 909 -42.74 27.12 -11.77
C VAL A 909 -43.16 28.53 -11.40
N ARG A 910 -43.53 28.74 -10.14
CA ARG A 910 -43.82 30.06 -9.58
C ARG A 910 -42.95 30.32 -8.37
N VAL A 911 -42.34 31.50 -8.30
CA VAL A 911 -41.52 31.93 -7.16
C VAL A 911 -42.12 33.22 -6.62
N ALA A 912 -42.58 33.20 -5.37
CA ALA A 912 -43.30 34.32 -4.75
C ALA A 912 -44.43 34.88 -5.64
N GLY A 913 -45.17 33.99 -6.33
CA GLY A 913 -46.29 34.32 -7.21
C GLY A 913 -45.93 34.68 -8.67
N GLN A 914 -44.64 34.87 -8.99
CA GLN A 914 -44.18 35.13 -10.36
C GLN A 914 -43.88 33.82 -11.09
N GLU A 915 -44.49 33.62 -12.27
CA GLU A 915 -44.22 32.46 -13.13
C GLU A 915 -42.87 32.61 -13.84
N LEU A 916 -42.10 31.53 -13.90
CA LEU A 916 -40.79 31.43 -14.54
C LEU A 916 -40.80 30.34 -15.62
N ASP A 917 -40.10 30.59 -16.72
CA ASP A 917 -39.94 29.62 -17.80
C ASP A 917 -39.03 28.47 -17.35
N ALA A 918 -39.52 27.25 -17.48
CA ALA A 918 -38.78 26.02 -17.15
C ALA A 918 -38.49 25.22 -18.43
N VAL A 919 -37.25 24.75 -18.58
CA VAL A 919 -36.82 23.93 -19.71
C VAL A 919 -36.61 22.50 -19.21
N ALA A 920 -37.29 21.53 -19.82
CA ALA A 920 -37.15 20.12 -19.49
C ALA A 920 -35.71 19.63 -19.73
N GLY A 921 -35.16 18.85 -18.79
CA GLY A 921 -33.80 18.31 -18.88
C GLY A 921 -32.73 19.36 -18.58
N ALA A 922 -33.07 20.38 -17.81
CA ALA A 922 -32.15 21.41 -17.37
C ALA A 922 -32.43 21.84 -15.91
N TYR A 923 -31.47 22.54 -15.32
CA TYR A 923 -31.69 23.26 -14.06
C TYR A 923 -32.31 24.63 -14.32
N LEU A 924 -33.44 24.92 -13.68
CA LEU A 924 -33.97 26.28 -13.58
C LEU A 924 -33.19 27.04 -12.52
N ARG A 925 -32.32 27.96 -12.94
CA ARG A 925 -31.53 28.82 -12.05
C ARG A 925 -32.36 30.03 -11.61
N ILE A 926 -32.56 30.16 -10.30
CA ILE A 926 -33.28 31.28 -9.68
C ILE A 926 -32.29 32.08 -8.83
N GLU A 927 -31.96 33.27 -9.28
CA GLU A 927 -31.13 34.21 -8.52
C GLU A 927 -32.02 35.23 -7.80
N ARG A 928 -31.96 35.22 -6.46
CA ARG A 928 -32.85 36.02 -5.61
C ARG A 928 -32.17 36.34 -4.28
N ALA A 929 -32.55 37.46 -3.69
CA ALA A 929 -32.40 37.71 -2.26
C ALA A 929 -33.49 36.93 -1.50
N TRP A 930 -33.16 35.70 -1.09
CA TRP A 930 -34.10 34.83 -0.39
C TRP A 930 -34.36 35.32 1.03
N GLN A 931 -35.61 35.22 1.47
CA GLN A 931 -36.04 35.54 2.84
C GLN A 931 -36.75 34.34 3.47
N ASP A 932 -36.81 34.33 4.81
CA ASP A 932 -37.63 33.37 5.54
C ASP A 932 -39.10 33.46 5.10
N GLY A 933 -39.68 32.30 4.75
CA GLY A 933 -41.06 32.19 4.28
C GLY A 933 -41.26 32.35 2.77
N ASP A 934 -40.20 32.60 1.97
CA ASP A 934 -40.29 32.58 0.52
C ASP A 934 -40.80 31.22 0.02
N ARG A 935 -41.67 31.25 -1.00
CA ARG A 935 -42.39 30.07 -1.52
C ARG A 935 -42.09 29.85 -3.00
N ILE A 936 -41.82 28.59 -3.33
CA ILE A 936 -41.66 28.09 -4.69
C ILE A 936 -42.75 27.05 -4.92
N GLU A 937 -43.53 27.20 -5.99
CA GLU A 937 -44.55 26.24 -6.40
C GLU A 937 -44.14 25.64 -7.75
N ILE A 938 -44.12 24.31 -7.84
CA ILE A 938 -43.82 23.59 -9.06
C ILE A 938 -45.01 22.68 -9.39
N ALA A 939 -45.46 22.72 -10.64
CA ALA A 939 -46.41 21.76 -11.18
C ALA A 939 -45.76 21.05 -12.38
N PHE A 940 -45.42 19.78 -12.21
CA PHE A 940 -44.86 18.94 -13.26
C PHE A 940 -45.93 18.43 -14.21
N ASP A 941 -45.50 18.10 -15.42
CA ASP A 941 -46.30 17.45 -16.45
C ASP A 941 -46.35 15.94 -16.19
N PHE A 942 -47.50 15.47 -15.73
CA PHE A 942 -47.76 14.06 -15.43
C PHE A 942 -48.54 13.37 -16.56
N SER A 943 -48.44 13.88 -17.79
CA SER A 943 -48.92 13.15 -18.95
C SER A 943 -48.27 11.76 -19.02
N PRO A 944 -49.03 10.69 -19.34
CA PRO A 944 -48.46 9.36 -19.48
C PRO A 944 -47.33 9.33 -20.49
N ARG A 945 -46.25 8.62 -20.15
CA ARG A 945 -45.12 8.38 -21.03
C ARG A 945 -45.02 6.89 -21.33
N PHE A 946 -44.58 6.58 -22.54
CA PHE A 946 -44.53 5.22 -23.04
C PHE A 946 -43.12 4.88 -23.47
N TRP A 947 -42.67 3.69 -23.08
CA TRP A 947 -41.52 3.04 -23.70
C TRP A 947 -42.04 1.89 -24.54
N LYS A 948 -41.89 2.01 -25.86
CA LYS A 948 -42.22 0.94 -26.81
C LYS A 948 -41.16 -0.16 -26.75
N GLY A 949 -41.56 -1.39 -26.48
CA GLY A 949 -40.66 -2.53 -26.39
C GLY A 949 -40.13 -2.96 -27.76
N GLU A 950 -38.88 -3.44 -27.75
CA GLU A 950 -38.20 -4.04 -28.90
C GLU A 950 -37.62 -5.41 -28.48
N GLN A 951 -37.05 -6.14 -29.44
CA GLN A 951 -36.42 -7.45 -29.21
C GLN A 951 -37.35 -8.42 -28.43
N GLU A 952 -36.93 -8.96 -27.29
CA GLU A 952 -37.72 -9.86 -26.44
C GLU A 952 -39.01 -9.22 -25.89
N CYS A 953 -39.07 -7.88 -25.90
CA CYS A 953 -40.23 -7.10 -25.46
C CYS A 953 -41.04 -6.52 -26.64
N ALA A 954 -40.80 -6.98 -27.87
CA ALA A 954 -41.53 -6.51 -29.04
C ALA A 954 -43.06 -6.66 -28.89
N ASN A 955 -43.80 -5.69 -29.43
CA ASN A 955 -45.26 -5.57 -29.33
C ASN A 955 -45.80 -5.36 -27.91
N LYS A 956 -44.95 -4.96 -26.96
CA LYS A 956 -45.36 -4.53 -25.62
C LYS A 956 -44.98 -3.07 -25.38
N THR A 957 -45.59 -2.47 -24.37
CA THR A 957 -45.33 -1.10 -23.94
C THR A 957 -45.21 -1.03 -22.43
N SER A 958 -44.22 -0.29 -21.93
CA SER A 958 -44.17 0.14 -20.53
C SER A 958 -44.68 1.55 -20.38
N ILE A 959 -45.36 1.82 -19.27
CA ILE A 959 -46.05 3.07 -19.03
C ILE A 959 -45.57 3.75 -17.74
N TYR A 960 -45.30 5.04 -17.83
CA TYR A 960 -44.80 5.86 -16.74
C TYR A 960 -45.72 7.04 -16.50
N ARG A 961 -45.81 7.46 -15.25
CA ARG A 961 -46.42 8.74 -14.87
C ARG A 961 -45.51 9.41 -13.84
N GLY A 962 -44.98 10.58 -14.20
CA GLY A 962 -43.83 11.13 -13.48
C GLY A 962 -42.61 10.19 -13.57
N PRO A 963 -41.88 9.97 -12.47
CA PRO A 963 -40.73 9.05 -12.42
C PRO A 963 -41.13 7.58 -12.16
N LEU A 964 -42.40 7.29 -11.87
CA LEU A 964 -42.85 5.95 -11.53
C LEU A 964 -43.18 5.14 -12.79
N LEU A 965 -42.58 3.95 -12.90
CA LEU A 965 -43.04 2.88 -13.78
C LEU A 965 -44.29 2.25 -13.15
N TYR A 966 -45.30 1.98 -13.96
CA TYR A 966 -46.48 1.23 -13.53
C TYR A 966 -46.44 -0.22 -14.04
N ALA A 967 -46.93 -1.13 -13.22
CA ALA A 967 -46.98 -2.55 -13.51
C ALA A 967 -48.35 -3.14 -13.15
N TYR A 968 -48.76 -4.12 -13.94
CA TYR A 968 -49.85 -5.02 -13.59
C TYR A 968 -49.39 -5.96 -12.47
N ASP A 969 -50.14 -6.03 -11.37
CA ASP A 969 -49.92 -6.99 -10.28
C ASP A 969 -51.20 -7.79 -10.09
N ALA A 970 -51.10 -9.12 -10.11
CA ALA A 970 -52.24 -10.02 -9.91
C ALA A 970 -52.92 -9.85 -8.54
N ARG A 971 -52.28 -9.19 -7.57
CA ARG A 971 -52.92 -8.80 -6.29
C ARG A 971 -54.12 -7.87 -6.47
N TYR A 972 -54.10 -7.00 -7.47
CA TYR A 972 -55.11 -5.96 -7.67
C TYR A 972 -56.13 -6.29 -8.75
N ASN A 973 -55.94 -7.42 -9.44
CA ASN A 973 -56.64 -7.77 -10.67
C ASN A 973 -57.07 -9.24 -10.67
N GLU A 974 -58.09 -9.56 -11.44
CA GLU A 974 -58.61 -10.93 -11.58
C GLU A 974 -58.11 -11.62 -12.86
N LEU A 975 -57.53 -10.87 -13.79
CA LEU A 975 -57.07 -11.40 -15.08
C LEU A 975 -55.78 -12.23 -14.91
N ASN A 976 -55.59 -13.20 -15.79
CA ASN A 976 -54.29 -13.86 -15.90
C ASN A 976 -53.29 -12.82 -16.43
N PRO A 977 -52.15 -12.58 -15.76
CA PRO A 977 -51.12 -11.67 -16.27
C PRO A 977 -50.62 -12.04 -17.67
N ASP A 978 -50.72 -13.30 -18.10
CA ASP A 978 -50.28 -13.74 -19.42
C ASP A 978 -51.31 -13.49 -20.53
N ASP A 979 -52.56 -13.20 -20.16
CA ASP A 979 -53.71 -13.05 -21.05
C ASP A 979 -54.35 -11.65 -20.92
N LEU A 980 -53.53 -10.60 -20.78
CA LEU A 980 -54.02 -9.23 -20.66
C LEU A 980 -54.64 -8.73 -21.98
N PRO A 981 -55.75 -7.96 -21.93
CA PRO A 981 -56.35 -7.37 -23.12
C PRO A 981 -55.41 -6.31 -23.71
N VAL A 982 -55.27 -6.32 -25.03
CA VAL A 982 -54.51 -5.31 -25.78
C VAL A 982 -55.13 -3.94 -25.56
N MET A 983 -54.28 -2.94 -25.32
CA MET A 983 -54.70 -1.56 -25.06
C MET A 983 -54.37 -0.61 -26.21
N ASP A 984 -55.29 0.29 -26.57
CA ASP A 984 -54.95 1.45 -27.42
C ASP A 984 -54.25 2.52 -26.59
N TRP A 985 -52.92 2.41 -26.51
CA TRP A 985 -52.03 3.31 -25.77
C TRP A 985 -52.16 4.79 -26.16
N ASN A 986 -52.63 5.13 -27.36
CA ASN A 986 -52.84 6.53 -27.76
C ASN A 986 -54.07 7.17 -27.08
N SER A 987 -54.95 6.36 -26.50
CA SER A 987 -56.21 6.80 -25.88
C SER A 987 -56.32 6.45 -24.40
N VAL A 988 -55.27 5.87 -23.82
CA VAL A 988 -55.29 5.41 -22.43
C VAL A 988 -55.46 6.58 -21.47
N GLN A 989 -56.32 6.39 -20.48
CA GLN A 989 -56.53 7.30 -19.36
C GLN A 989 -56.15 6.61 -18.07
N PHE A 990 -55.57 7.39 -17.14
CA PHE A 990 -55.30 6.98 -15.77
C PHE A 990 -56.39 7.51 -14.85
N GLU A 991 -56.95 6.62 -14.05
CA GLU A 991 -57.83 6.97 -12.94
C GLU A 991 -57.22 6.47 -11.64
N ASP A 992 -56.78 7.39 -10.77
CA ASP A 992 -56.19 7.03 -9.47
C ASP A 992 -57.24 6.41 -8.55
N ILE A 993 -56.85 5.35 -7.86
CA ILE A 993 -57.70 4.66 -6.90
C ILE A 993 -56.99 4.46 -5.57
N GLU A 994 -57.73 4.64 -4.48
CA GLU A 994 -57.22 4.39 -3.13
C GLU A 994 -57.23 2.91 -2.79
N TRP A 995 -56.25 2.48 -2.00
CA TRP A 995 -56.15 1.12 -1.48
C TRP A 995 -56.19 1.11 0.04
N ASN A 996 -57.18 0.40 0.60
CA ASN A 996 -57.40 0.28 2.05
C ASN A 996 -57.04 -1.11 2.60
N GLY A 997 -56.42 -1.97 1.78
CA GLY A 997 -56.03 -3.32 2.17
C GLY A 997 -54.61 -3.40 2.78
N PRO A 998 -54.17 -4.60 3.20
CA PRO A 998 -52.83 -4.79 3.73
C PRO A 998 -51.76 -4.56 2.63
N ILE A 999 -50.60 -4.02 3.03
CA ILE A 999 -49.46 -3.67 2.16
C ILE A 999 -49.88 -2.62 1.11
N GLU A 1000 -49.84 -1.34 1.50
CA GLU A 1000 -50.20 -0.22 0.64
C GLU A 1000 -49.22 -0.06 -0.55
N PRO A 1001 -49.72 0.06 -1.80
CA PRO A 1001 -48.89 0.53 -2.90
C PRO A 1001 -48.61 2.03 -2.71
N TRP A 1002 -47.54 2.54 -3.33
CA TRP A 1002 -47.31 3.99 -3.33
C TRP A 1002 -48.31 4.68 -4.26
N ALA A 1003 -48.58 4.07 -5.42
CA ALA A 1003 -49.62 4.51 -6.35
C ALA A 1003 -50.40 3.31 -6.91
N LEU A 1004 -51.71 3.50 -7.13
CA LEU A 1004 -52.60 2.53 -7.76
C LEU A 1004 -53.55 3.26 -8.69
N ALA A 1005 -53.72 2.75 -9.91
CA ALA A 1005 -54.58 3.37 -10.92
C ALA A 1005 -55.31 2.31 -11.75
N VAL A 1006 -56.44 2.70 -12.33
CA VAL A 1006 -57.12 1.99 -13.41
C VAL A 1006 -56.65 2.58 -14.74
N LEU A 1007 -56.22 1.72 -15.65
CA LEU A 1007 -56.03 2.07 -17.05
C LEU A 1007 -57.32 1.78 -17.81
N LYS A 1008 -57.71 2.70 -18.69
CA LYS A 1008 -58.87 2.54 -19.56
C LYS A 1008 -58.60 3.16 -20.93
N ASP A 1009 -58.86 2.41 -22.00
CA ASP A 1009 -58.77 2.93 -23.37
C ASP A 1009 -60.15 3.26 -23.96
N LYS A 1010 -60.15 3.84 -25.17
CA LYS A 1010 -61.39 4.19 -25.89
C LYS A 1010 -62.22 2.98 -26.35
N ASN A 1011 -61.61 1.79 -26.43
CA ASN A 1011 -62.25 0.55 -26.88
C ASN A 1011 -62.91 -0.21 -25.72
N GLY A 1012 -62.68 0.22 -24.47
CA GLY A 1012 -63.22 -0.37 -23.26
C GLY A 1012 -62.28 -1.38 -22.57
N SER A 1013 -61.05 -1.57 -23.05
CA SER A 1013 -60.03 -2.36 -22.36
C SER A 1013 -59.68 -1.69 -21.03
N THR A 1014 -59.68 -2.47 -19.95
CA THR A 1014 -59.44 -1.95 -18.60
C THR A 1014 -58.74 -2.96 -17.70
N TYR A 1015 -57.79 -2.48 -16.91
CA TYR A 1015 -57.16 -3.22 -15.80
C TYR A 1015 -56.45 -2.26 -14.86
N ARG A 1016 -56.14 -2.71 -13.65
CA ARG A 1016 -55.42 -1.93 -12.63
C ARG A 1016 -53.93 -2.13 -12.72
N VAL A 1017 -53.19 -1.07 -12.41
CA VAL A 1017 -51.74 -1.04 -12.32
C VAL A 1017 -51.32 -0.33 -11.04
N CYS A 1018 -50.23 -0.79 -10.42
CA CYS A 1018 -49.59 -0.10 -9.30
C CYS A 1018 -48.19 0.38 -9.69
N ASP A 1019 -47.57 1.22 -8.86
CA ASP A 1019 -46.15 1.52 -9.03
C ASP A 1019 -45.29 0.25 -9.00
N PHE A 1020 -44.21 0.23 -9.78
CA PHE A 1020 -43.36 -0.94 -9.96
C PHE A 1020 -42.74 -1.40 -8.64
N SER A 1021 -42.34 -0.48 -7.76
CA SER A 1021 -41.74 -0.84 -6.47
C SER A 1021 -42.69 -1.67 -5.61
N SER A 1022 -43.99 -1.40 -5.71
CA SER A 1022 -45.06 -2.10 -5.00
C SER A 1022 -45.50 -3.41 -5.65
N ALA A 1023 -45.23 -3.61 -6.95
CA ALA A 1023 -45.61 -4.83 -7.66
C ALA A 1023 -44.85 -6.06 -7.13
N GLY A 1024 -45.54 -7.21 -7.01
CA GLY A 1024 -44.92 -8.49 -6.63
C GLY A 1024 -44.51 -8.58 -5.15
N GLN A 1025 -44.84 -7.57 -4.32
CA GLN A 1025 -44.48 -7.52 -2.89
C GLN A 1025 -45.13 -8.64 -2.04
N THR A 1026 -46.14 -9.32 -2.56
CA THR A 1026 -46.79 -10.49 -1.94
C THR A 1026 -46.40 -11.83 -2.60
N GLY A 1027 -45.38 -11.84 -3.46
CA GLY A 1027 -44.96 -13.04 -4.20
C GLY A 1027 -45.82 -13.38 -5.41
N ASN A 1028 -46.72 -12.46 -5.81
CA ASN A 1028 -47.54 -12.62 -7.01
C ASN A 1028 -46.76 -12.32 -8.28
N HIS A 1029 -47.23 -12.88 -9.40
CA HIS A 1029 -46.72 -12.56 -10.71
C HIS A 1029 -47.16 -11.15 -11.14
N TYR A 1030 -46.25 -10.40 -11.75
CA TYR A 1030 -46.48 -9.03 -12.23
C TYR A 1030 -45.86 -8.80 -13.61
N ARG A 1031 -46.33 -7.77 -14.32
CA ARG A 1031 -45.82 -7.36 -15.62
C ARG A 1031 -45.67 -5.85 -15.73
N SER A 1032 -44.52 -5.40 -16.20
CA SER A 1032 -44.28 -4.00 -16.57
C SER A 1032 -44.29 -3.79 -18.09
N TRP A 1033 -44.14 -4.86 -18.87
CA TRP A 1033 -44.35 -4.86 -20.31
C TRP A 1033 -45.76 -5.33 -20.64
N LEU A 1034 -46.63 -4.40 -21.01
CA LEU A 1034 -48.07 -4.60 -21.21
C LEU A 1034 -48.42 -4.68 -22.71
N PRO A 1035 -49.42 -5.49 -23.12
CA PRO A 1035 -49.77 -5.68 -24.53
C PRO A 1035 -50.51 -4.50 -25.17
#